data_AF-A0A7V8V129-F1
#
_entry.id   AF-A0A7V8V129-F1
#
_cell.length_a   1.000
_cell.length_b   1.000
_cell.length_c   1.000
_cell.angle_alpha   90.00
_cell.angle_beta   90.00
_cell.angle_gamma   90.00
#
_symmetry.space_group_name_H-M   'P 1'
#
loop_
_entity.id
_entity.type
_entity.pdbx_description
1 polymer ?
#
loop_
_entity_poly.entity_id
_entity_poly.type
_entity_poly.pdbx_seq_one_letter_code
_entity_poly.pdbx_strand_id
1 'polypeptide(L)'
;MSNPYTGLGFLGTFVYPALSLFLIPVLALLIGSHSQDRFEQNLISNFEYRIQKTSGLNQHQKNRFITQVHQASIWSLVNRQEKDLYRWAELVGPFTMPTYVMYRCIYWISWTSIALGLGTLLIAGRGTVLSQSSRLAQYYSLLATWHMTGIVGVVELTLQSLLLMGLVTAEVCHHSGYAGAKILVFILGAGLTGLGMAIAAMFKHIDNRIEVSGIPIDRCHSPRFWEALDRLCGKMGTAAPDQVIAGIDDGFWVTQFPITIQEDEVMRRTYRGRTLYVSLPLLKKLPRREADGILCHEMAHFSGNDTFYSLKIAPMLERHEAYVQSLGQSWITLPVFHFASLLLVINHLSFSSMKRQREYRADRLAAEHTSADDFAFGLLRAVAFSVYRQQCESDVITADTAYEQVGIARSLDEGFRPFTETYFDEHPIDELTTLHPIDKHPPIHARLEAIGYSASRETLRQAFADDSIGPWYERINDAETLETSLWSEFEEAFREFHERLLVHQYLPSNEHERRLVEKSFPPREIPVSYGRVLRLDYEKIGFQDWNHDVYYHEIEALNVVRNDKVWIEVIYQRAGIHLNAKIPLSGMAYEEALVREMLENYSNRSDFAHAYQKERQAALAAKSEETNTGQELAFTLDSKC
;
A
#
# COMPACT_ATOMS: atom_id res chain seq x y z
N MET A 1 -1.94 1.76 -8.10
CA MET A 1 -1.46 1.20 -6.82
C MET A 1 -2.67 0.74 -6.02
N SER A 2 -2.79 -0.56 -5.72
CA SER A 2 -3.90 -1.09 -4.92
C SER A 2 -3.88 -0.47 -3.53
N ASN A 3 -5.03 0.04 -3.09
CA ASN A 3 -5.19 0.65 -1.79
C ASN A 3 -4.87 -0.42 -0.72
N PRO A 4 -3.82 -0.29 0.11
CA PRO A 4 -3.38 -1.36 1.02
C PRO A 4 -4.45 -1.75 2.05
N TYR A 5 -5.51 -0.93 2.20
CA TYR A 5 -6.58 -1.13 3.16
C TYR A 5 -7.67 -2.11 2.70
N THR A 6 -7.81 -2.41 1.40
CA THR A 6 -8.80 -3.40 0.93
C THR A 6 -8.43 -4.85 1.31
N GLY A 7 -7.17 -5.09 1.72
CA GLY A 7 -6.71 -6.42 2.16
C GLY A 7 -6.79 -6.68 3.67
N LEU A 8 -7.09 -5.66 4.50
CA LEU A 8 -7.05 -5.80 5.97
C LEU A 8 -8.22 -6.61 6.55
N GLY A 9 -9.31 -6.80 5.79
CA GLY A 9 -10.51 -7.50 6.25
C GLY A 9 -11.12 -6.88 7.51
N PHE A 10 -12.11 -7.57 8.09
CA PHE A 10 -12.75 -7.12 9.35
C PHE A 10 -11.75 -7.06 10.52
N LEU A 11 -10.83 -8.04 10.58
CA LEU A 11 -9.82 -8.16 11.64
C LEU A 11 -8.85 -6.96 11.64
N GLY A 12 -8.30 -6.60 10.49
CA GLY A 12 -7.36 -5.49 10.39
C GLY A 12 -8.00 -4.12 10.53
N THR A 13 -9.29 -3.99 10.20
CA THR A 13 -10.00 -2.72 10.27
C THR A 13 -10.50 -2.40 11.68
N PHE A 14 -10.95 -3.39 12.45
CA PHE A 14 -11.59 -3.14 13.75
C PHE A 14 -10.93 -3.86 14.94
N VAL A 15 -10.44 -5.09 14.74
CA VAL A 15 -9.92 -5.91 15.84
C VAL A 15 -8.49 -5.51 16.20
N TYR A 16 -7.58 -5.41 15.23
CA TYR A 16 -6.19 -5.02 15.51
C TYR A 16 -6.04 -3.61 16.09
N PRO A 17 -6.78 -2.59 15.64
CA PRO A 17 -6.74 -1.27 16.28
C PRO A 17 -7.27 -1.30 17.72
N ALA A 18 -8.32 -2.09 18.00
CA ALA A 18 -8.83 -2.25 19.36
C ALA A 18 -7.82 -2.96 20.26
N LEU A 19 -7.16 -4.01 19.75
CA LEU A 19 -6.09 -4.70 20.48
C LEU A 19 -4.88 -3.78 20.71
N SER A 20 -4.45 -3.03 19.70
CA SER A 20 -3.30 -2.14 19.83
C SER A 20 -3.53 -0.99 20.79
N LEU A 21 -4.78 -0.50 20.90
CA LEU A 21 -5.13 0.55 21.86
C LEU A 21 -5.37 0.02 23.27
N PHE A 22 -6.03 -1.13 23.43
CA PHE A 22 -6.61 -1.50 24.72
C PHE A 22 -6.03 -2.76 25.35
N LEU A 23 -5.34 -3.63 24.61
CA LEU A 23 -4.86 -4.90 25.16
C LEU A 23 -3.88 -4.69 26.32
N ILE A 24 -2.80 -3.93 26.09
CA ILE A 24 -1.78 -3.68 27.12
C ILE A 24 -2.38 -2.88 28.30
N PRO A 25 -3.09 -1.77 28.09
CA PRO A 25 -3.67 -1.00 29.20
C PRO A 25 -4.65 -1.79 30.06
N VAL A 26 -5.54 -2.59 29.45
CA VAL A 26 -6.53 -3.41 30.17
C VAL A 26 -5.84 -4.54 30.93
N LEU A 27 -4.91 -5.26 30.30
CA LEU A 27 -4.16 -6.31 31.00
C LEU A 27 -3.31 -5.74 32.13
N ALA A 28 -2.64 -4.61 31.91
CA ALA A 28 -1.86 -3.93 32.93
C ALA A 28 -2.75 -3.44 34.09
N LEU A 29 -3.98 -3.02 33.82
CA LEU A 29 -4.94 -2.63 34.85
C LEU A 29 -5.36 -3.83 35.70
N LEU A 30 -5.68 -4.96 35.05
CA LEU A 30 -6.09 -6.20 35.73
C LEU A 30 -4.95 -6.78 36.57
N ILE A 31 -3.76 -6.91 35.99
CA ILE A 31 -2.57 -7.43 36.67
C ILE A 31 -2.12 -6.47 37.76
N GLY A 32 -2.08 -5.16 37.47
CA GLY A 32 -1.65 -4.13 38.39
C GLY A 32 -2.56 -4.02 39.61
N SER A 33 -3.88 -4.04 39.43
CA SER A 33 -4.84 -4.03 40.54
C SER A 33 -4.73 -5.28 41.40
N HIS A 34 -4.73 -6.48 40.79
CA HIS A 34 -4.59 -7.73 41.53
C HIS A 34 -3.26 -7.80 42.30
N SER A 35 -2.17 -7.36 41.68
CA SER A 35 -0.83 -7.37 42.31
C SER A 35 -0.72 -6.35 43.44
N GLN A 36 -1.35 -5.18 43.28
CA GLN A 36 -1.44 -4.17 44.32
C GLN A 36 -2.21 -4.72 45.53
N ASP A 37 -3.41 -5.26 45.33
CA ASP A 37 -4.24 -5.80 46.42
C ASP A 37 -3.48 -6.90 47.20
N ARG A 38 -2.81 -7.81 46.48
CA ARG A 38 -1.99 -8.86 47.10
C ARG A 38 -0.81 -8.29 47.87
N PHE A 39 -0.14 -7.26 47.34
CA PHE A 39 0.96 -6.58 48.01
C PHE A 39 0.49 -5.90 49.29
N GLU A 40 -0.65 -5.19 49.25
CA GLU A 40 -1.25 -4.52 50.40
C GLU A 40 -1.64 -5.52 51.49
N GLN A 41 -2.32 -6.62 51.13
CA GLN A 41 -2.68 -7.69 52.06
C GLN A 41 -1.46 -8.35 52.69
N ASN A 42 -0.42 -8.64 51.91
CA ASN A 42 0.83 -9.19 52.43
C ASN A 42 1.52 -8.22 53.39
N LEU A 43 1.52 -6.92 53.09
CA LEU A 43 2.09 -5.91 53.96
C LEU A 43 1.34 -5.86 55.31
N ILE A 44 0.02 -5.77 55.28
CA ILE A 44 -0.84 -5.77 56.49
C ILE A 44 -0.60 -7.04 57.30
N SER A 45 -0.65 -8.21 56.65
CA SER A 45 -0.46 -9.51 57.32
C SER A 45 0.92 -9.64 57.98
N ASN A 46 1.96 -9.08 57.35
CA ASN A 46 3.30 -9.05 57.93
C ASN A 46 3.38 -8.13 59.16
N PHE A 47 2.72 -6.98 59.14
CA PHE A 47 2.58 -6.12 60.33
C PHE A 47 1.84 -6.86 61.45
N GLU A 48 0.70 -7.47 61.17
CA GLU A 48 -0.07 -8.25 62.16
C GLU A 48 0.75 -9.38 62.77
N TYR A 49 1.39 -10.20 61.93
CA TYR A 49 2.23 -11.30 62.37
C TYR A 49 3.36 -10.83 63.30
N ARG A 50 4.05 -9.73 62.95
CA ARG A 50 5.11 -9.19 63.80
C ARG A 50 4.59 -8.56 65.09
N ILE A 51 3.46 -7.86 65.06
CA ILE A 51 2.83 -7.33 66.28
C ILE A 51 2.44 -8.47 67.22
N GLN A 52 1.85 -9.54 66.69
CA GLN A 52 1.47 -10.71 67.48
C GLN A 52 2.67 -11.42 68.12
N LYS A 53 3.77 -11.56 67.37
CA LYS A 53 5.01 -12.24 67.80
C LYS A 53 5.91 -11.37 68.70
N THR A 54 5.64 -10.07 68.84
CA THR A 54 6.46 -9.16 69.64
C THR A 54 6.31 -9.47 71.15
N SER A 55 7.40 -9.92 71.76
CA SER A 55 7.50 -10.13 73.21
C SER A 55 7.47 -8.80 73.97
N GLY A 56 6.74 -8.74 75.09
CA GLY A 56 6.64 -7.55 75.94
C GLY A 56 5.42 -6.64 75.68
N LEU A 57 4.50 -7.02 74.79
CA LEU A 57 3.20 -6.35 74.62
C LEU A 57 2.08 -7.20 75.25
N ASN A 58 1.17 -6.57 75.99
CA ASN A 58 -0.05 -7.22 76.47
C ASN A 58 -1.12 -7.32 75.34
N GLN A 59 -2.15 -8.15 75.54
CA GLN A 59 -3.15 -8.41 74.49
C GLN A 59 -3.91 -7.13 74.06
N HIS A 60 -4.18 -6.22 75.00
CA HIS A 60 -4.85 -4.96 74.71
C HIS A 60 -3.99 -4.03 73.82
N GLN A 61 -2.68 -3.96 74.10
CA GLN A 61 -1.73 -3.21 73.29
C GLN A 61 -1.59 -3.83 71.89
N LYS A 62 -1.54 -5.16 71.77
CA LYS A 62 -1.49 -5.86 70.47
C LYS A 62 -2.73 -5.53 69.63
N ASN A 63 -3.92 -5.63 70.21
CA ASN A 63 -5.16 -5.32 69.51
C ASN A 63 -5.20 -3.84 69.07
N ARG A 64 -4.76 -2.91 69.92
CA ARG A 64 -4.67 -1.47 69.57
C ARG A 64 -3.79 -1.24 68.33
N PHE A 65 -2.59 -1.82 68.29
CA PHE A 65 -1.67 -1.64 67.17
C PHE A 65 -2.20 -2.29 65.87
N ILE A 66 -2.83 -3.46 65.96
CA ILE A 66 -3.49 -4.10 64.80
C ILE A 66 -4.61 -3.20 64.27
N THR A 67 -5.47 -2.66 65.14
CA THR A 67 -6.51 -1.71 64.73
C THR A 67 -5.92 -0.46 64.07
N GLN A 68 -4.79 0.07 64.59
CA GLN A 68 -4.09 1.20 63.96
C GLN A 68 -3.55 0.85 62.57
N VAL A 69 -3.02 -0.36 62.35
CA VAL A 69 -2.56 -0.81 61.02
C VAL A 69 -3.71 -0.84 60.01
N HIS A 70 -4.90 -1.32 60.41
CA HIS A 70 -6.09 -1.36 59.54
C HIS A 70 -6.73 0.02 59.30
N GLN A 71 -6.54 0.97 60.22
CA GLN A 71 -7.04 2.34 60.08
C GLN A 71 -6.08 3.24 59.30
N ALA A 72 -4.78 2.90 59.29
CA ALA A 72 -3.77 3.62 58.53
C ALA A 72 -3.94 3.38 57.03
N SER A 73 -3.73 4.42 56.23
CA SER A 73 -3.61 4.25 54.78
C SER A 73 -2.34 3.45 54.44
N ILE A 74 -2.37 2.64 53.38
CA ILE A 74 -1.16 1.90 52.94
C ILE A 74 0.00 2.86 52.66
N TRP A 75 -0.29 4.03 52.09
CA TRP A 75 0.73 5.07 51.89
C TRP A 75 1.39 5.53 53.20
N SER A 76 0.61 5.75 54.27
CA SER A 76 1.17 6.18 55.57
C SER A 76 2.02 5.10 56.23
N LEU A 77 1.68 3.83 56.03
CA LEU A 77 2.49 2.68 56.44
C LEU A 77 3.80 2.60 55.63
N VAL A 78 3.72 2.68 54.31
CA VAL A 78 4.85 2.53 53.38
C VAL A 78 5.82 3.72 53.45
N ASN A 79 5.33 4.94 53.68
CA ASN A 79 6.17 6.14 53.84
C ASN A 79 6.57 6.40 55.30
N ARG A 80 6.31 5.43 56.21
CA ARG A 80 6.68 5.48 57.64
C ARG A 80 6.21 6.77 58.35
N GLN A 81 5.00 7.23 58.05
CA GLN A 81 4.41 8.41 58.71
C GLN A 81 3.77 8.07 60.06
N GLU A 82 3.38 6.81 60.26
CA GLU A 82 2.82 6.33 61.53
C GLU A 82 3.90 6.17 62.60
N LYS A 83 4.03 7.18 63.47
CA LYS A 83 5.07 7.19 64.50
C LYS A 83 4.95 6.03 65.49
N ASP A 84 3.72 5.65 65.81
CA ASP A 84 3.40 4.54 66.72
C ASP A 84 3.86 3.17 66.17
N LEU A 85 4.08 3.07 64.86
CA LEU A 85 4.48 1.83 64.17
C LEU A 85 5.97 1.81 63.78
N TYR A 86 6.75 2.85 64.13
CA TYR A 86 8.19 2.88 63.83
C TYR A 86 8.96 1.67 64.35
N ARG A 87 8.50 1.08 65.46
CA ARG A 87 9.08 -0.14 66.03
C ARG A 87 9.14 -1.30 65.03
N TRP A 88 8.25 -1.32 64.04
CA TRP A 88 8.22 -2.33 62.98
C TRP A 88 8.58 -1.77 61.61
N ALA A 89 9.17 -0.57 61.53
CA ALA A 89 9.54 0.08 60.26
C ALA A 89 10.55 -0.71 59.42
N GLU A 90 11.28 -1.67 60.03
CA GLU A 90 12.14 -2.63 59.32
C GLU A 90 11.36 -3.54 58.35
N LEU A 91 10.05 -3.72 58.55
CA LEU A 91 9.16 -4.38 57.58
C LEU A 91 9.04 -3.64 56.26
N VAL A 92 9.22 -2.32 56.30
CA VAL A 92 9.24 -1.46 55.12
C VAL A 92 10.66 -1.44 54.60
N GLY A 93 11.01 -2.40 53.75
CA GLY A 93 12.31 -2.46 53.08
C GLY A 93 12.53 -1.29 52.12
N PRO A 94 13.77 -1.10 51.62
CA PRO A 94 14.11 0.00 50.72
C PRO A 94 13.30 -0.01 49.40
N PHE A 95 12.78 -1.17 49.01
CA PHE A 95 11.98 -1.33 47.78
C PHE A 95 10.46 -1.29 48.02
N THR A 96 9.97 -1.34 49.26
CA THR A 96 8.53 -1.37 49.55
C THR A 96 7.80 -0.13 49.03
N MET A 97 8.38 1.05 49.20
CA MET A 97 7.81 2.31 48.70
C MET A 97 7.86 2.44 47.18
N PRO A 98 9.01 2.23 46.52
CA PRO A 98 9.08 2.18 45.06
C PRO A 98 8.10 1.18 44.43
N THR A 99 7.95 -0.02 44.99
CA THR A 99 7.02 -1.05 44.49
C THR A 99 5.56 -0.60 44.61
N TYR A 100 5.16 0.00 45.74
CA TYR A 100 3.81 0.54 45.91
C TYR A 100 3.51 1.66 44.90
N VAL A 101 4.45 2.60 44.76
CA VAL A 101 4.32 3.71 43.79
C VAL A 101 4.22 3.16 42.36
N MET A 102 5.03 2.17 42.01
CA MET A 102 5.00 1.53 40.69
C MET A 102 3.63 0.92 40.37
N TYR A 103 3.02 0.13 41.28
CA TYR A 103 1.67 -0.40 41.07
C TYR A 103 0.63 0.71 40.90
N ARG A 104 0.75 1.79 41.69
CA ARG A 104 -0.14 2.95 41.57
C ARG A 104 0.03 3.67 40.23
N CYS A 105 1.26 3.80 39.74
CA CYS A 105 1.56 4.35 38.43
C CYS A 105 0.96 3.48 37.32
N ILE A 106 1.12 2.15 37.38
CA ILE A 106 0.51 1.21 36.42
C ILE A 106 -1.01 1.44 36.36
N TYR A 107 -1.68 1.51 37.51
CA TYR A 107 -3.12 1.77 37.58
C TYR A 107 -3.54 3.08 36.88
N TRP A 108 -2.89 4.20 37.20
CA TRP A 108 -3.24 5.51 36.62
C TRP A 108 -2.87 5.64 35.15
N ILE A 109 -1.72 5.11 34.74
CA ILE A 109 -1.28 5.11 33.34
C ILE A 109 -2.24 4.26 32.50
N SER A 110 -2.67 3.10 32.99
CA SER A 110 -3.67 2.25 32.32
C SER A 110 -4.98 3.00 32.08
N TRP A 111 -5.55 3.63 33.11
CA TRP A 111 -6.79 4.40 32.94
C TRP A 111 -6.64 5.59 32.00
N THR A 112 -5.49 6.27 32.07
CA THR A 112 -5.19 7.42 31.19
C THR A 112 -5.13 6.99 29.74
N SER A 113 -4.44 5.88 29.44
CA SER A 113 -4.33 5.31 28.10
C SER A 113 -5.70 4.84 27.58
N ILE A 114 -6.49 4.13 28.40
CA ILE A 114 -7.85 3.72 28.01
C ILE A 114 -8.74 4.95 27.71
N ALA A 115 -8.71 5.97 28.57
CA ALA A 115 -9.49 7.19 28.38
C ALA A 115 -9.05 7.97 27.15
N LEU A 116 -7.75 8.03 26.87
CA LEU A 116 -7.18 8.69 25.69
C LEU A 116 -7.60 7.98 24.39
N GLY A 117 -7.52 6.65 24.36
CA GLY A 117 -8.00 5.83 23.24
C GLY A 117 -9.49 6.03 22.98
N LEU A 118 -10.34 5.92 24.02
CA LEU A 118 -11.79 6.12 23.88
C LEU A 118 -12.15 7.55 23.47
N GLY A 119 -11.52 8.55 24.09
CA GLY A 119 -11.72 9.96 23.76
C GLY A 119 -11.37 10.26 22.30
N THR A 120 -10.30 9.65 21.80
CA THR A 120 -9.88 9.79 20.41
C THR A 120 -10.91 9.20 19.44
N LEU A 121 -11.40 7.99 19.71
CA LEU A 121 -12.43 7.35 18.88
C LEU A 121 -13.73 8.16 18.88
N LEU A 122 -14.13 8.72 20.02
CA LEU A 122 -15.32 9.58 20.12
C LEU A 122 -15.17 10.87 19.32
N ILE A 123 -14.02 11.54 19.42
CA ILE A 123 -13.75 12.77 18.67
C ILE A 123 -13.72 12.48 17.17
N ALA A 124 -13.01 11.43 16.74
CA ALA A 124 -12.93 11.02 15.34
C ALA A 124 -14.32 10.68 14.78
N GLY A 125 -15.11 9.87 15.51
CA GLY A 125 -16.47 9.49 15.11
C GLY A 125 -17.43 10.69 15.01
N ARG A 126 -17.38 11.64 15.96
CA ARG A 126 -18.15 12.90 15.87
C ARG A 126 -17.67 13.75 14.69
N GLY A 127 -16.37 13.80 14.45
CA GLY A 127 -15.76 14.48 13.30
C GLY A 127 -16.32 13.96 11.98
N THR A 128 -16.49 12.64 11.84
CA THR A 128 -17.07 12.00 10.65
C THR A 128 -18.50 12.41 10.36
N VAL A 129 -19.32 12.61 11.40
CA VAL A 129 -20.70 13.04 11.23
C VAL A 129 -20.73 14.52 10.84
N LEU A 130 -19.91 15.35 11.48
CA LEU A 130 -19.83 16.78 11.20
C LEU A 130 -19.20 17.07 9.84
N SER A 131 -18.25 16.27 9.37
CA SER A 131 -17.59 16.45 8.07
C SER A 131 -18.55 16.29 6.90
N GLN A 132 -19.69 15.61 7.07
CA GLN A 132 -20.74 15.52 6.05
C GLN A 132 -21.50 16.83 5.84
N SER A 133 -21.45 17.77 6.79
CA SER A 133 -22.20 19.03 6.72
C SER A 133 -21.59 20.05 5.76
N SER A 134 -20.26 20.09 5.64
CA SER A 134 -19.55 21.09 4.82
C SER A 134 -18.11 20.68 4.54
N ARG A 135 -17.54 21.23 3.45
CA ARG A 135 -16.13 21.00 3.07
C ARG A 135 -15.13 21.56 4.08
N LEU A 136 -15.48 22.67 4.74
CA LEU A 136 -14.66 23.22 5.82
C LEU A 136 -14.64 22.30 7.04
N ALA A 137 -15.81 21.80 7.46
CA ALA A 137 -15.90 20.81 8.54
C ALA A 137 -15.11 19.55 8.21
N GLN A 138 -15.11 19.12 6.94
CA GLN A 138 -14.30 18.01 6.47
C GLN A 138 -12.80 18.27 6.55
N TYR A 139 -12.34 19.44 6.10
CA TYR A 139 -10.94 19.83 6.24
C TYR A 139 -10.51 19.87 7.71
N TYR A 140 -11.32 20.46 8.59
CA TYR A 140 -11.02 20.50 10.03
C TYR A 140 -11.08 19.11 10.69
N SER A 141 -11.98 18.23 10.25
CA SER A 141 -12.03 16.83 10.72
C SER A 141 -10.76 16.08 10.31
N LEU A 142 -10.32 16.23 9.05
CA LEU A 142 -9.07 15.65 8.56
C LEU A 142 -7.87 16.23 9.32
N LEU A 143 -7.85 17.54 9.56
CA LEU A 143 -6.81 18.24 10.31
C LEU A 143 -6.72 17.77 11.76
N ALA A 144 -7.85 17.70 12.44
CA ALA A 144 -7.93 17.14 13.78
C ALA A 144 -7.40 15.70 13.79
N THR A 145 -7.86 14.87 12.85
CA THR A 145 -7.47 13.46 12.79
C THR A 145 -5.97 13.30 12.53
N TRP A 146 -5.39 14.06 11.59
CA TRP A 146 -3.94 14.08 11.35
C TRP A 146 -3.13 14.38 12.61
N HIS A 147 -3.51 15.43 13.35
CA HIS A 147 -2.83 15.78 14.60
C HIS A 147 -3.04 14.73 15.69
N MET A 148 -4.24 14.15 15.77
CA MET A 148 -4.54 13.08 16.72
C MET A 148 -3.72 11.83 16.42
N THR A 149 -3.63 11.38 15.16
CA THR A 149 -2.84 10.20 14.79
C THR A 149 -1.39 10.34 15.24
N GLY A 150 -0.76 11.49 14.97
CA GLY A 150 0.63 11.73 15.36
C GLY A 150 0.80 11.84 16.88
N ILE A 151 0.07 12.75 17.53
CA ILE A 151 0.26 13.07 18.95
C ILE A 151 -0.23 11.92 19.83
N VAL A 152 -1.46 11.45 19.62
CA VAL A 152 -2.05 10.37 20.42
C VAL A 152 -1.30 9.07 20.17
N GLY A 153 -0.93 8.77 18.93
CA GLY A 153 -0.13 7.57 18.61
C GLY A 153 1.20 7.53 19.37
N VAL A 154 1.92 8.66 19.40
CA VAL A 154 3.18 8.79 20.16
C VAL A 154 2.95 8.69 21.67
N VAL A 155 1.92 9.35 22.20
CA VAL A 155 1.59 9.30 23.63
C VAL A 155 1.20 7.88 24.03
N GLU A 156 0.32 7.22 23.28
CA GLU A 156 -0.10 5.84 23.51
C GLU A 156 1.08 4.87 23.49
N LEU A 157 1.95 4.97 22.47
CA LEU A 157 3.15 4.14 22.39
C LEU A 157 4.03 4.31 23.64
N THR A 158 4.16 5.55 24.12
CA THR A 158 4.94 5.87 25.32
C THR A 158 4.29 5.30 26.57
N LEU A 159 2.99 5.54 26.78
CA LEU A 159 2.26 5.03 27.94
C LEU A 159 2.28 3.50 27.99
N GLN A 160 2.03 2.83 26.86
CA GLN A 160 2.06 1.37 26.80
C GLN A 160 3.46 0.79 26.98
N SER A 161 4.50 1.45 26.48
CA SER A 161 5.89 1.06 26.76
C SER A 161 6.22 1.17 28.25
N LEU A 162 5.75 2.24 28.92
CA LEU A 162 5.90 2.42 30.37
C LEU A 162 5.12 1.35 31.16
N LEU A 163 3.92 0.97 30.70
CA LEU A 163 3.15 -0.11 31.32
C LEU A 163 3.87 -1.46 31.24
N LEU A 164 4.36 -1.83 30.05
CA LEU A 164 5.15 -3.05 29.86
C LEU A 164 6.41 -3.04 30.73
N MET A 165 7.12 -1.91 30.78
CA MET A 165 8.28 -1.72 31.64
C MET A 165 7.94 -1.93 33.13
N GLY A 166 6.84 -1.33 33.59
CA GLY A 166 6.36 -1.47 34.96
C GLY A 166 5.99 -2.91 35.32
N LEU A 167 5.26 -3.61 34.44
CA LEU A 167 4.88 -5.01 34.64
C LEU A 167 6.11 -5.93 34.69
N VAL A 168 7.08 -5.76 33.79
CA VAL A 168 8.30 -6.57 33.80
C VAL A 168 9.16 -6.27 35.02
N THR A 169 9.22 -5.01 35.46
CA THR A 169 9.95 -4.63 36.68
C THR A 169 9.33 -5.27 37.92
N ALA A 170 7.99 -5.28 38.03
CA ALA A 170 7.29 -6.00 39.09
C ALA A 170 7.67 -7.48 39.14
N GLU A 171 7.73 -8.13 37.98
CA GLU A 171 8.08 -9.55 37.86
C GLU A 171 9.55 -9.82 38.23
N VAL A 172 10.47 -9.00 37.74
CA VAL A 172 11.92 -9.08 38.05
C VAL A 172 12.16 -8.97 39.55
N CYS A 173 11.51 -8.00 40.21
CA CYS A 173 11.62 -7.81 41.65
C CYS A 173 11.10 -9.01 42.46
N HIS A 174 10.16 -9.79 41.92
CA HIS A 174 9.61 -10.97 42.60
C HIS A 174 10.49 -12.22 42.41
N HIS A 175 11.04 -12.43 41.20
CA HIS A 175 11.66 -13.71 40.83
C HIS A 175 13.19 -13.66 40.62
N SER A 176 13.85 -12.51 40.85
CA SER A 176 15.34 -12.36 40.86
C SER A 176 16.03 -13.02 39.65
N GLY A 177 15.51 -12.80 38.44
CA GLY A 177 15.99 -13.45 37.22
C GLY A 177 16.77 -12.53 36.30
N TYR A 178 18.01 -12.91 35.94
CA TYR A 178 18.80 -12.29 34.86
C TYR A 178 18.02 -12.19 33.52
N ALA A 179 17.09 -13.13 33.28
CA ALA A 179 16.20 -13.11 32.13
C ALA A 179 15.28 -11.89 32.10
N GLY A 180 14.71 -11.47 33.23
CA GLY A 180 13.79 -10.33 33.26
C GLY A 180 14.50 -8.98 33.06
N ALA A 181 15.76 -8.85 33.50
CA ALA A 181 16.58 -7.67 33.21
C ALA A 181 16.86 -7.51 31.70
N LYS A 182 17.09 -8.62 30.97
CA LYS A 182 17.24 -8.60 29.51
C LYS A 182 15.94 -8.17 28.81
N ILE A 183 14.80 -8.69 29.25
CA ILE A 183 13.48 -8.32 28.71
C ILE A 183 13.21 -6.82 28.95
N LEU A 184 13.58 -6.29 30.11
CA LEU A 184 13.44 -4.88 30.43
C LEU A 184 14.23 -3.98 29.47
N VAL A 185 15.51 -4.29 29.25
CA VAL A 185 16.37 -3.55 28.30
C VAL A 185 15.80 -3.63 26.88
N PHE A 186 15.30 -4.81 26.48
CA PHE A 186 14.67 -4.99 25.18
C PHE A 186 13.41 -4.12 25.00
N ILE A 187 12.50 -4.12 25.99
CA ILE A 187 11.27 -3.30 25.94
C ILE A 187 11.60 -1.82 25.88
N LEU A 188 12.57 -1.36 26.69
CA LEU A 188 13.00 0.03 26.68
C LEU A 188 13.60 0.44 25.32
N GLY A 189 14.49 -0.40 24.78
CA GLY A 189 15.09 -0.18 23.46
C GLY A 189 14.06 -0.16 22.35
N ALA A 190 13.12 -1.12 22.36
CA ALA A 190 12.04 -1.19 21.37
C ALA A 190 11.11 0.03 21.47
N GLY A 191 10.72 0.44 22.69
CA GLY A 191 9.86 1.60 22.90
C GLY A 191 10.50 2.91 22.41
N LEU A 192 11.77 3.16 22.75
CA LEU A 192 12.51 4.33 22.27
C LEU A 192 12.71 4.32 20.76
N THR A 193 13.04 3.17 20.19
CA THR A 193 13.20 3.01 18.73
C THR A 193 11.88 3.26 18.02
N GLY A 194 10.79 2.66 18.50
CA GLY A 194 9.45 2.87 17.96
C GLY A 194 9.02 4.34 18.00
N LEU A 195 9.29 5.02 19.11
CA LEU A 195 9.03 6.46 19.27
C LEU A 195 9.82 7.28 18.25
N GLY A 196 11.12 7.02 18.10
CA GLY A 196 11.97 7.70 17.12
C GLY A 196 11.49 7.49 15.69
N MET A 197 11.11 6.26 15.34
CA MET A 197 10.55 5.92 14.02
C MET A 197 9.21 6.60 13.76
N ALA A 198 8.30 6.59 14.74
CA ALA A 198 6.98 7.22 14.60
C ALA A 198 7.10 8.75 14.42
N ILE A 199 8.01 9.40 15.15
CA ILE A 199 8.29 10.83 14.98
C ILE A 199 8.95 11.11 13.62
N ALA A 200 9.97 10.32 13.24
CA ALA A 200 10.64 10.48 11.95
C ALA A 200 9.66 10.32 10.77
N ALA A 201 8.73 9.37 10.87
CA ALA A 201 7.66 9.18 9.90
C ALA A 201 6.77 10.43 9.73
N MET A 202 6.46 11.17 10.80
CA MET A 202 5.64 12.40 10.72
C MET A 202 6.32 13.53 9.93
N PHE A 203 7.65 13.58 9.98
CA PHE A 203 8.48 14.60 9.32
C PHE A 203 9.01 14.16 7.96
N LYS A 204 8.76 12.92 7.54
CA LYS A 204 9.17 12.42 6.23
C LYS A 204 8.51 13.29 5.14
N HIS A 205 9.33 13.95 4.33
CA HIS A 205 8.85 14.72 3.19
C HIS A 205 8.30 13.77 2.14
N ILE A 206 7.07 14.01 1.70
CA ILE A 206 6.48 13.33 0.56
C ILE A 206 6.72 14.26 -0.63
N ASP A 207 7.34 13.73 -1.68
CA ASP A 207 7.41 14.44 -2.94
C ASP A 207 6.08 14.24 -3.66
N ASN A 208 5.20 15.24 -3.62
CA ASN A 208 3.88 15.18 -4.26
C ASN A 208 3.94 15.56 -5.75
N ARG A 209 5.11 15.45 -6.39
CA ARG A 209 5.22 15.67 -7.83
C ARG A 209 4.65 14.47 -8.56
N ILE A 210 3.69 14.74 -9.44
CA ILE A 210 3.15 13.72 -10.33
C ILE A 210 4.03 13.76 -11.58
N GLU A 211 4.75 12.67 -11.85
CA GLU A 211 5.44 12.49 -13.12
C GLU A 211 4.44 11.95 -14.14
N VAL A 212 4.33 12.62 -15.28
CA VAL A 212 3.34 12.32 -16.33
C VAL A 212 4.05 12.30 -17.68
N SER A 213 3.78 11.27 -18.48
CA SER A 213 4.20 11.24 -19.88
C SER A 213 3.19 12.00 -20.74
N GLY A 214 3.69 12.92 -21.55
CA GLY A 214 2.86 13.74 -22.43
C GLY A 214 3.60 14.99 -22.92
N ILE A 215 2.99 15.68 -23.86
CA ILE A 215 3.55 16.84 -24.55
C ILE A 215 2.65 18.05 -24.24
N PRO A 216 3.22 19.19 -23.81
CA PRO A 216 2.44 20.42 -23.62
C PRO A 216 1.90 20.94 -24.95
N ILE A 217 0.59 21.19 -25.02
CA ILE A 217 -0.04 21.79 -26.21
C ILE A 217 0.10 23.30 -26.13
N ASP A 218 1.02 23.85 -26.91
CA ASP A 218 1.27 25.28 -26.95
C ASP A 218 0.08 26.07 -27.55
N ARG A 219 -0.24 27.21 -26.93
CA ARG A 219 -1.34 28.11 -27.35
C ARG A 219 -1.16 28.68 -28.75
N CYS A 220 0.08 29.02 -29.12
CA CYS A 220 0.43 29.53 -30.44
C CYS A 220 0.48 28.42 -31.49
N HIS A 221 0.90 27.20 -31.11
CA HIS A 221 0.97 26.07 -32.04
C HIS A 221 -0.41 25.52 -32.39
N SER A 222 -1.32 25.37 -31.42
CA SER A 222 -2.68 24.82 -31.65
C SER A 222 -3.80 25.81 -31.29
N PRO A 223 -3.93 26.96 -32.00
CA PRO A 223 -4.87 28.02 -31.63
C PRO A 223 -6.34 27.58 -31.73
N ARG A 224 -6.68 26.71 -32.71
CA ARG A 224 -8.06 26.21 -32.89
C ARG A 224 -8.55 25.40 -31.68
N PHE A 225 -7.66 24.59 -31.10
CA PHE A 225 -7.94 23.83 -29.88
C PHE A 225 -8.17 24.78 -28.70
N TRP A 226 -7.24 25.71 -28.47
CA TRP A 226 -7.33 26.63 -27.35
C TRP A 226 -8.51 27.60 -27.43
N GLU A 227 -8.85 28.11 -28.61
CA GLU A 227 -10.05 28.92 -28.78
C GLU A 227 -11.33 28.12 -28.48
N ALA A 228 -11.38 26.84 -28.87
CA ALA A 228 -12.52 26.00 -28.55
C ALA A 228 -12.62 25.74 -27.04
N LEU A 229 -11.48 25.53 -26.38
CA LEU A 229 -11.39 25.36 -24.94
C LEU A 229 -11.79 26.63 -24.19
N ASP A 230 -11.27 27.79 -24.59
CA ASP A 230 -11.62 29.07 -23.99
C ASP A 230 -13.12 29.38 -24.16
N ARG A 231 -13.72 29.05 -25.31
CA ARG A 231 -15.18 29.13 -25.53
C ARG A 231 -15.96 28.18 -24.61
N LEU A 232 -15.50 26.94 -24.43
CA LEU A 232 -16.12 25.95 -23.55
C LEU A 232 -16.06 26.42 -22.09
N CYS A 233 -14.89 26.84 -21.61
CA CYS A 233 -14.70 27.39 -20.27
C CYS A 233 -15.53 28.66 -20.04
N GLY A 234 -15.61 29.54 -21.04
CA GLY A 234 -16.44 30.75 -21.01
C GLY A 234 -17.94 30.44 -20.85
N LYS A 235 -18.45 29.42 -21.54
CA LYS A 235 -19.86 28.97 -21.36
C LYS A 235 -20.13 28.46 -19.95
N MET A 236 -19.17 27.75 -19.36
CA MET A 236 -19.30 27.21 -18.00
C MET A 236 -18.99 28.23 -16.88
N GLY A 237 -18.55 29.44 -17.24
CA GLY A 237 -18.14 30.46 -16.27
C GLY A 237 -16.92 30.08 -15.43
N THR A 238 -16.02 29.25 -15.97
CA THR A 238 -14.76 28.85 -15.32
C THR A 238 -13.57 29.43 -16.07
N ALA A 239 -12.47 29.71 -15.37
CA ALA A 239 -11.24 30.09 -16.04
C ALA A 239 -10.61 28.88 -16.73
N ALA A 240 -10.08 29.11 -17.94
CA ALA A 240 -9.36 28.11 -18.71
C ALA A 240 -8.17 27.54 -17.94
N PRO A 241 -7.72 26.32 -18.25
CA PRO A 241 -6.49 25.79 -17.68
C PRO A 241 -5.28 26.62 -18.09
N ASP A 242 -4.30 26.66 -17.19
CA ASP A 242 -3.03 27.36 -17.40
C ASP A 242 -2.17 26.60 -18.43
N GLN A 243 -2.26 25.26 -18.41
CA GLN A 243 -1.59 24.36 -19.36
C GLN A 243 -2.49 23.18 -19.74
N VAL A 244 -2.30 22.70 -20.97
CA VAL A 244 -2.91 21.46 -21.48
C VAL A 244 -1.80 20.51 -21.87
N ILE A 245 -1.85 19.29 -21.35
CA ILE A 245 -0.88 18.24 -21.64
C ILE A 245 -1.60 17.16 -22.44
N ALA A 246 -1.10 16.87 -23.63
CA ALA A 246 -1.60 15.77 -24.44
C ALA A 246 -0.72 14.54 -24.20
N GLY A 247 -1.32 13.41 -23.89
CA GLY A 247 -0.61 12.15 -23.78
C GLY A 247 -1.45 10.99 -24.30
N ILE A 248 -1.05 9.79 -23.94
CA ILE A 248 -1.67 8.55 -24.42
C ILE A 248 -2.40 7.78 -23.32
N ASP A 249 -2.66 8.35 -22.13
CA ASP A 249 -3.40 7.68 -21.04
C ASP A 249 -4.85 7.32 -21.45
N ASP A 250 -5.57 6.58 -20.63
CA ASP A 250 -6.88 6.01 -20.96
C ASP A 250 -8.05 6.99 -20.82
N GLY A 251 -7.81 8.18 -20.26
CA GLY A 251 -8.85 9.15 -19.95
C GLY A 251 -8.36 10.60 -19.95
N PHE A 252 -9.30 11.50 -19.64
CA PHE A 252 -9.01 12.91 -19.38
C PHE A 252 -9.05 13.15 -17.88
N TRP A 253 -8.24 14.08 -17.41
CA TRP A 253 -8.25 14.44 -16.00
C TRP A 253 -7.74 15.86 -15.81
N VAL A 254 -8.10 16.44 -14.67
CA VAL A 254 -7.62 17.76 -14.27
C VAL A 254 -6.94 17.73 -12.92
N THR A 255 -5.91 18.55 -12.77
CA THR A 255 -5.22 18.71 -11.50
C THR A 255 -4.76 20.14 -11.29
N GLN A 256 -4.55 20.48 -10.01
CA GLN A 256 -3.85 21.70 -9.61
C GLN A 256 -2.52 21.39 -8.90
N PHE A 257 -2.16 20.10 -8.82
CA PHE A 257 -0.88 19.67 -8.29
C PHE A 257 0.24 19.97 -9.29
N PRO A 258 1.46 20.23 -8.80
CA PRO A 258 2.62 20.35 -9.68
C PRO A 258 2.84 19.04 -10.44
N ILE A 259 2.79 19.12 -11.77
CA ILE A 259 3.12 18.00 -12.63
C ILE A 259 4.53 18.19 -13.18
N THR A 260 5.28 17.11 -13.31
CA THR A 260 6.59 17.12 -13.96
C THR A 260 6.51 16.27 -15.21
N ILE A 261 6.87 16.88 -16.34
CA ILE A 261 6.91 16.24 -17.64
C ILE A 261 8.37 16.05 -18.01
N GLN A 262 8.68 14.87 -18.53
CA GLN A 262 9.94 14.60 -19.18
C GLN A 262 9.80 15.00 -20.64
N GLU A 263 10.39 16.14 -21.03
CA GLU A 263 10.34 16.63 -22.41
C GLU A 263 11.43 15.96 -23.27
N ASP A 264 12.55 15.56 -22.65
CA ASP A 264 13.65 14.77 -23.24
C ASP A 264 14.37 13.97 -22.14
N GLU A 265 15.30 13.07 -22.49
CA GLU A 265 16.11 12.29 -21.53
C GLU A 265 16.79 13.14 -20.43
N VAL A 266 17.07 14.41 -20.72
CA VAL A 266 17.83 15.33 -19.83
C VAL A 266 16.96 16.46 -19.25
N MET A 267 15.85 16.83 -19.90
CA MET A 267 15.05 17.99 -19.53
C MET A 267 13.72 17.59 -18.87
N ARG A 268 13.61 17.92 -17.59
CA ARG A 268 12.36 17.82 -16.81
C ARG A 268 11.81 19.20 -16.52
N ARG A 269 10.56 19.43 -16.90
CA ARG A 269 9.87 20.69 -16.64
C ARG A 269 8.68 20.49 -15.72
N THR A 270 8.62 21.28 -14.65
CA THR A 270 7.50 21.26 -13.71
C THR A 270 6.50 22.37 -14.05
N TYR A 271 5.26 22.00 -14.32
CA TYR A 271 4.13 22.91 -14.52
C TYR A 271 3.34 23.06 -13.21
N ARG A 272 2.84 24.27 -12.95
CA ARG A 272 2.08 24.62 -11.73
C ARG A 272 0.81 25.36 -12.15
N GLY A 273 -0.25 25.23 -11.36
CA GLY A 273 -1.55 25.82 -11.69
C GLY A 273 -2.51 24.77 -12.22
N ARG A 274 -3.51 25.18 -12.99
CA ARG A 274 -4.55 24.33 -13.58
C ARG A 274 -4.01 23.58 -14.78
N THR A 275 -3.84 22.28 -14.65
CA THR A 275 -3.48 21.39 -15.75
C THR A 275 -4.69 20.59 -16.18
N LEU A 276 -5.00 20.64 -17.47
CA LEU A 276 -5.84 19.64 -18.14
C LEU A 276 -4.95 18.63 -18.83
N TYR A 277 -5.14 17.34 -18.55
CA TYR A 277 -4.56 16.27 -19.35
C TYR A 277 -5.61 15.73 -20.33
N VAL A 278 -5.21 15.56 -21.59
CA VAL A 278 -6.04 14.98 -22.63
C VAL A 278 -5.35 13.77 -23.25
N SER A 279 -6.10 12.67 -23.38
CA SER A 279 -5.67 11.48 -24.10
C SER A 279 -5.92 11.67 -25.60
N LEU A 280 -4.86 11.68 -26.40
CA LEU A 280 -4.95 11.73 -27.87
C LEU A 280 -5.73 10.55 -28.46
N PRO A 281 -5.44 9.28 -28.10
CA PRO A 281 -6.17 8.14 -28.68
C PRO A 281 -7.65 8.15 -28.28
N LEU A 282 -7.99 8.58 -27.06
CA LEU A 282 -9.40 8.73 -26.67
C LEU A 282 -10.06 9.91 -27.40
N LEU A 283 -9.40 11.07 -27.54
CA LEU A 283 -9.93 12.21 -28.30
C LEU A 283 -10.25 11.82 -29.74
N LYS A 284 -9.39 11.01 -30.38
CA LYS A 284 -9.59 10.48 -31.73
C LYS A 284 -10.86 9.65 -31.84
N LYS A 285 -11.21 8.90 -30.79
CA LYS A 285 -12.38 8.01 -30.74
C LYS A 285 -13.66 8.68 -30.22
N LEU A 286 -13.68 9.99 -29.91
CA LEU A 286 -14.87 10.69 -29.39
C LEU A 286 -15.53 11.58 -30.47
N PRO A 287 -16.47 11.04 -31.26
CA PRO A 287 -17.10 11.79 -32.35
C PRO A 287 -18.01 12.92 -31.85
N ARG A 288 -18.43 13.77 -32.81
CA ARG A 288 -19.45 14.82 -32.61
C ARG A 288 -19.12 15.75 -31.43
N ARG A 289 -19.95 15.71 -30.38
CA ARG A 289 -19.87 16.54 -29.17
C ARG A 289 -19.63 15.71 -27.92
N GLU A 290 -19.29 14.42 -28.06
CA GLU A 290 -18.99 13.54 -26.93
C GLU A 290 -17.81 14.09 -26.11
N ALA A 291 -16.74 14.52 -26.79
CA ALA A 291 -15.60 15.17 -26.16
C ALA A 291 -15.96 16.53 -25.51
N ASP A 292 -16.95 17.28 -26.02
CA ASP A 292 -17.43 18.49 -25.33
C ASP A 292 -17.98 18.09 -23.94
N GLY A 293 -18.73 16.99 -23.84
CA GLY A 293 -19.33 16.52 -22.59
C GLY A 293 -18.28 16.14 -21.56
N ILE A 294 -17.28 15.34 -21.96
CA ILE A 294 -16.20 14.92 -21.05
C ILE A 294 -15.36 16.14 -20.63
N LEU A 295 -15.01 17.04 -21.56
CA LEU A 295 -14.25 18.25 -21.23
C LEU A 295 -15.04 19.19 -20.30
N CYS A 296 -16.36 19.31 -20.48
CA CYS A 296 -17.21 20.04 -19.53
C CYS A 296 -17.21 19.39 -18.14
N HIS A 297 -17.27 18.06 -18.06
CA HIS A 297 -17.13 17.33 -16.78
C HIS A 297 -15.78 17.66 -16.12
N GLU A 298 -14.67 17.53 -16.86
CA GLU A 298 -13.34 17.82 -16.33
C GLU A 298 -13.19 19.28 -15.87
N MET A 299 -13.67 20.23 -16.67
CA MET A 299 -13.63 21.64 -16.31
C MET A 299 -14.54 21.98 -15.12
N ALA A 300 -15.59 21.19 -14.85
CA ALA A 300 -16.44 21.37 -13.68
C ALA A 300 -15.66 21.14 -12.38
N HIS A 301 -14.65 20.28 -12.37
CA HIS A 301 -13.74 20.08 -11.23
C HIS A 301 -12.83 21.29 -10.95
N PHE A 302 -12.61 22.17 -11.94
CA PHE A 302 -11.96 23.47 -11.72
C PHE A 302 -12.91 24.56 -11.21
N SER A 303 -14.22 24.29 -11.14
CA SER A 303 -15.22 25.28 -10.76
C SER A 303 -15.58 25.23 -9.27
N GLY A 304 -15.73 26.41 -8.67
CA GLY A 304 -16.28 26.59 -7.33
C GLY A 304 -15.51 25.86 -6.23
N ASN A 305 -16.22 25.05 -5.45
CA ASN A 305 -15.70 24.44 -4.23
C ASN A 305 -14.72 23.26 -4.48
N ASP A 306 -14.62 22.72 -5.71
CA ASP A 306 -13.78 21.56 -6.04
C ASP A 306 -12.28 21.91 -6.03
N THR A 307 -11.95 23.16 -6.34
CA THR A 307 -10.61 23.75 -6.12
C THR A 307 -10.14 23.63 -4.67
N PHE A 308 -11.02 23.84 -3.68
CA PHE A 308 -10.66 23.71 -2.27
C PHE A 308 -10.29 22.27 -1.89
N TYR A 309 -11.01 21.29 -2.43
CA TYR A 309 -10.71 19.88 -2.20
C TYR A 309 -9.32 19.53 -2.74
N SER A 310 -9.04 19.86 -4.01
CA SER A 310 -7.76 19.55 -4.65
C SER A 310 -6.57 20.27 -4.02
N LEU A 311 -6.73 21.52 -3.55
CA LEU A 311 -5.63 22.30 -2.98
C LEU A 311 -5.37 22.06 -1.48
N LYS A 312 -6.35 21.57 -0.72
CA LYS A 312 -6.25 21.47 0.75
C LYS A 312 -6.53 20.08 1.29
N ILE A 313 -7.56 19.42 0.79
CA ILE A 313 -8.01 18.13 1.34
C ILE A 313 -7.19 16.99 0.76
N ALA A 314 -7.08 16.88 -0.57
CA ALA A 314 -6.33 15.80 -1.23
C ALA A 314 -4.85 15.73 -0.80
N PRO A 315 -4.06 16.82 -0.79
CA PRO A 315 -2.65 16.75 -0.37
C PRO A 315 -2.49 16.33 1.08
N MET A 316 -3.45 16.73 1.91
CA MET A 316 -3.46 16.39 3.32
C MET A 316 -3.80 14.92 3.56
N LEU A 317 -4.74 14.38 2.77
CA LEU A 317 -5.10 12.97 2.82
C LEU A 317 -3.95 12.08 2.35
N GLU A 318 -3.32 12.41 1.22
CA GLU A 318 -2.10 11.74 0.73
C GLU A 318 -1.00 11.74 1.79
N ARG A 319 -0.83 12.88 2.48
CA ARG A 319 0.13 12.98 3.58
C ARG A 319 -0.19 12.01 4.73
N HIS A 320 -1.47 11.90 5.08
CA HIS A 320 -1.91 11.00 6.13
C HIS A 320 -1.72 9.52 5.72
N GLU A 321 -2.05 9.18 4.47
CA GLU A 321 -1.86 7.84 3.90
C GLU A 321 -0.38 7.43 3.90
N ALA A 322 0.50 8.29 3.40
CA ALA A 322 1.93 8.02 3.36
C ALA A 322 2.54 7.88 4.78
N TYR A 323 2.06 8.68 5.74
CA TYR A 323 2.44 8.52 7.14
C TYR A 323 2.04 7.15 7.68
N VAL A 324 0.77 6.76 7.51
CA VAL A 324 0.27 5.45 7.94
C VAL A 324 1.05 4.33 7.26
N GLN A 325 1.27 4.40 5.95
CA GLN A 325 2.05 3.41 5.21
C GLN A 325 3.48 3.28 5.75
N SER A 326 4.13 4.39 6.09
CA SER A 326 5.49 4.35 6.67
C SER A 326 5.54 3.68 8.05
N LEU A 327 4.48 3.80 8.86
CA LEU A 327 4.37 3.08 10.14
C LEU A 327 4.19 1.57 9.94
N GLY A 328 3.60 1.14 8.83
CA GLY A 328 3.42 -0.27 8.49
C GLY A 328 4.71 -0.99 8.05
N GLN A 329 5.80 -0.26 7.80
CA GLN A 329 7.07 -0.84 7.34
C GLN A 329 7.89 -1.49 8.45
N SER A 330 7.54 -1.28 9.72
CA SER A 330 8.27 -1.82 10.87
C SER A 330 7.35 -2.47 11.87
N TRP A 331 7.76 -3.64 12.37
CA TRP A 331 6.99 -4.38 13.36
C TRP A 331 6.85 -3.62 14.70
N ILE A 332 7.80 -2.74 15.02
CA ILE A 332 7.81 -1.94 16.26
C ILE A 332 6.71 -0.87 16.23
N THR A 333 6.42 -0.31 15.06
CA THR A 333 5.40 0.74 14.88
C THR A 333 4.02 0.20 14.55
N LEU A 334 3.85 -1.13 14.44
CA LEU A 334 2.57 -1.77 14.14
C LEU A 334 1.40 -1.34 15.05
N PRO A 335 1.58 -1.19 16.38
CA PRO A 335 0.48 -0.75 17.24
C PRO A 335 -0.06 0.63 16.84
N VAL A 336 0.84 1.56 16.51
CA VAL A 336 0.50 2.91 16.04
C VAL A 336 -0.07 2.85 14.62
N PHE A 337 0.47 1.99 13.75
CA PHE A 337 -0.06 1.75 12.41
C PHE A 337 -1.53 1.34 12.42
N HIS A 338 -1.91 0.34 13.24
CA HIS A 338 -3.30 -0.12 13.31
C HIS A 338 -4.24 0.98 13.82
N PHE A 339 -3.83 1.69 14.87
CA PHE A 339 -4.56 2.85 15.38
C PHE A 339 -4.75 3.93 14.30
N ALA A 340 -3.66 4.30 13.63
CA ALA A 340 -3.66 5.30 12.57
C ALA A 340 -4.52 4.89 11.36
N SER A 341 -4.48 3.61 11.02
CA SER A 341 -5.28 3.03 9.93
C SER A 341 -6.77 3.15 10.20
N LEU A 342 -7.22 2.89 11.43
CA LEU A 342 -8.63 3.05 11.80
C LEU A 342 -9.10 4.50 11.59
N LEU A 343 -8.31 5.47 12.06
CA LEU A 343 -8.61 6.89 11.89
C LEU A 343 -8.62 7.32 10.42
N LEU A 344 -7.73 6.77 9.61
CA LEU A 344 -7.71 7.00 8.16
C LEU A 344 -8.94 6.40 7.46
N VAL A 345 -9.35 5.17 7.81
CA VAL A 345 -10.57 4.53 7.28
C VAL A 345 -11.81 5.36 7.59
N ILE A 346 -11.93 5.88 8.81
CA ILE A 346 -13.03 6.76 9.21
C ILE A 346 -13.10 8.01 8.31
N ASN A 347 -11.96 8.61 8.00
CA ASN A 347 -11.89 9.73 7.07
C ASN A 347 -12.31 9.33 5.65
N HIS A 348 -11.81 8.21 5.12
CA HIS A 348 -12.22 7.71 3.80
C HIS A 348 -13.72 7.48 3.68
N LEU A 349 -14.35 6.92 4.71
CA LEU A 349 -15.80 6.73 4.74
C LEU A 349 -16.53 8.06 4.60
N SER A 350 -16.09 9.10 5.31
CA SER A 350 -16.64 10.45 5.16
C SER A 350 -16.44 11.00 3.74
N PHE A 351 -15.23 10.87 3.18
CA PHE A 351 -14.91 11.38 1.84
C PHE A 351 -15.73 10.72 0.73
N SER A 352 -16.02 9.42 0.85
CA SER A 352 -16.69 8.65 -0.20
C SER A 352 -18.03 9.26 -0.64
N SER A 353 -18.84 9.75 0.29
CA SER A 353 -20.14 10.36 0.00
C SER A 353 -20.01 11.67 -0.79
N MET A 354 -19.04 12.49 -0.43
CA MET A 354 -18.80 13.79 -1.05
C MET A 354 -18.10 13.65 -2.41
N LYS A 355 -17.20 12.67 -2.57
CA LYS A 355 -16.66 12.30 -3.89
C LYS A 355 -17.80 12.00 -4.86
N ARG A 356 -18.77 11.17 -4.47
CA ARG A 356 -19.95 10.89 -5.30
C ARG A 356 -20.75 12.15 -5.63
N GLN A 357 -21.00 13.03 -4.66
CA GLN A 357 -21.70 14.30 -4.91
C GLN A 357 -20.95 15.23 -5.87
N ARG A 358 -19.61 15.23 -5.84
CA ARG A 358 -18.77 16.00 -6.77
C ARG A 358 -18.89 15.47 -8.20
N GLU A 359 -18.83 14.15 -8.36
CA GLU A 359 -19.03 13.49 -9.65
C GLU A 359 -20.42 13.79 -10.22
N TYR A 360 -21.49 13.59 -9.44
CA TYR A 360 -22.86 13.89 -9.90
C TYR A 360 -23.05 15.36 -10.26
N ARG A 361 -22.39 16.28 -9.53
CA ARG A 361 -22.40 17.71 -9.88
C ARG A 361 -21.72 17.95 -11.22
N ALA A 362 -20.54 17.37 -11.44
CA ALA A 362 -19.79 17.52 -12.68
C ALA A 362 -20.55 16.92 -13.87
N ASP A 363 -21.15 15.74 -13.70
CA ASP A 363 -22.01 15.07 -14.68
C ASP A 363 -23.20 15.93 -15.09
N ARG A 364 -23.88 16.50 -14.09
CA ARG A 364 -25.01 17.41 -14.33
C ARG A 364 -24.58 18.67 -15.07
N LEU A 365 -23.47 19.28 -14.68
CA LEU A 365 -22.96 20.48 -15.37
C LEU A 365 -22.55 20.17 -16.81
N ALA A 366 -21.95 19.01 -17.06
CA ALA A 366 -21.63 18.55 -18.41
C ALA A 366 -22.90 18.41 -19.26
N ALA A 367 -23.89 17.67 -18.77
CA ALA A 367 -25.17 17.48 -19.46
C ALA A 367 -25.93 18.80 -19.70
N GLU A 368 -25.88 19.75 -18.76
CA GLU A 368 -26.50 21.08 -18.89
C GLU A 368 -25.84 21.95 -19.97
N HIS A 369 -24.52 21.85 -20.18
CA HIS A 369 -23.78 22.67 -21.15
C HIS A 369 -23.60 22.01 -22.53
N THR A 370 -23.81 20.70 -22.64
CA THR A 370 -23.84 19.96 -23.90
C THR A 370 -25.24 19.39 -24.16
N SER A 371 -25.45 18.13 -23.78
CA SER A 371 -26.72 17.42 -23.71
C SER A 371 -26.50 16.15 -22.86
N ALA A 372 -27.58 15.58 -22.31
CA ALA A 372 -27.48 14.32 -21.58
C ALA A 372 -26.93 13.18 -22.46
N ASP A 373 -27.33 13.15 -23.73
CA ASP A 373 -26.89 12.15 -24.72
C ASP A 373 -25.39 12.29 -25.04
N ASP A 374 -24.93 13.51 -25.37
CA ASP A 374 -23.52 13.76 -25.70
C ASP A 374 -22.59 13.35 -24.54
N PHE A 375 -22.98 13.67 -23.30
CA PHE A 375 -22.19 13.29 -22.13
C PHE A 375 -22.28 11.78 -21.84
N ALA A 376 -23.47 11.17 -21.93
CA ALA A 376 -23.65 9.74 -21.70
C ALA A 376 -22.86 8.88 -22.69
N PHE A 377 -22.92 9.20 -23.99
CA PHE A 377 -22.15 8.48 -25.01
C PHE A 377 -20.65 8.65 -24.81
N GLY A 378 -20.18 9.87 -24.56
CA GLY A 378 -18.77 10.11 -24.26
C GLY A 378 -18.27 9.35 -23.03
N LEU A 379 -19.05 9.36 -21.94
CA LEU A 379 -18.73 8.60 -20.72
C LEU A 379 -18.64 7.10 -20.99
N LEU A 380 -19.65 6.52 -21.65
CA LEU A 380 -19.67 5.09 -21.95
C LEU A 380 -18.54 4.69 -22.91
N ARG A 381 -18.19 5.55 -23.87
CA ARG A 381 -17.08 5.31 -24.79
C ARG A 381 -15.72 5.40 -24.11
N ALA A 382 -15.52 6.37 -23.21
CA ALA A 382 -14.32 6.44 -22.40
C ALA A 382 -14.12 5.19 -21.53
N VAL A 383 -15.21 4.65 -20.95
CA VAL A 383 -15.18 3.40 -20.18
C VAL A 383 -14.81 2.22 -21.05
N ALA A 384 -15.51 2.05 -22.19
CA ALA A 384 -15.20 0.98 -23.13
C ALA A 384 -13.75 1.06 -23.63
N PHE A 385 -13.26 2.28 -23.88
CA PHE A 385 -11.89 2.52 -24.32
C PHE A 385 -10.86 2.11 -23.26
N SER A 386 -11.05 2.50 -22.00
CA SER A 386 -10.17 2.11 -20.89
C SER A 386 -10.12 0.58 -20.71
N VAL A 387 -11.28 -0.09 -20.77
CA VAL A 387 -11.36 -1.55 -20.67
C VAL A 387 -10.65 -2.22 -21.85
N TYR A 388 -10.92 -1.77 -23.08
CA TYR A 388 -10.32 -2.35 -24.27
C TYR A 388 -8.80 -2.18 -24.29
N ARG A 389 -8.32 -0.99 -23.90
CA ARG A 389 -6.89 -0.74 -23.74
C ARG A 389 -6.26 -1.69 -22.74
N GLN A 390 -6.85 -1.83 -21.56
CA GLN A 390 -6.33 -2.73 -20.54
C GLN A 390 -6.26 -4.17 -21.07
N GLN A 391 -7.23 -4.59 -21.88
CA GLN A 391 -7.21 -5.88 -22.56
C GLN A 391 -6.05 -5.97 -23.55
N CYS A 392 -5.83 -4.99 -24.43
CA CYS A 392 -4.69 -4.96 -25.34
C CYS A 392 -3.34 -5.03 -24.61
N GLU A 393 -3.17 -4.28 -23.53
CA GLU A 393 -1.95 -4.32 -22.70
C GLU A 393 -1.76 -5.70 -22.05
N SER A 394 -2.84 -6.27 -21.50
CA SER A 394 -2.82 -7.60 -20.88
C SER A 394 -2.50 -8.70 -21.89
N ASP A 395 -3.05 -8.62 -23.11
CA ASP A 395 -2.80 -9.61 -24.17
C ASP A 395 -1.32 -9.63 -24.56
N VAL A 396 -0.66 -8.47 -24.60
CA VAL A 396 0.79 -8.39 -24.84
C VAL A 396 1.59 -8.92 -23.64
N ILE A 397 1.22 -8.59 -22.40
CA ILE A 397 1.93 -9.05 -21.19
C ILE A 397 1.83 -10.57 -21.03
N THR A 398 0.68 -11.15 -21.35
CA THR A 398 0.40 -12.58 -21.17
C THR A 398 0.89 -13.44 -22.34
N ALA A 399 1.26 -12.82 -23.46
CA ALA A 399 1.88 -13.53 -24.56
C ALA A 399 3.25 -14.09 -24.14
N ASP A 400 3.46 -15.38 -24.40
CA ASP A 400 4.73 -16.06 -24.13
C ASP A 400 5.78 -15.81 -25.23
N THR A 401 5.61 -14.81 -26.09
CA THR A 401 6.48 -14.55 -27.23
C THR A 401 6.99 -13.12 -27.18
N ALA A 402 8.32 -12.96 -27.23
CA ALA A 402 8.91 -11.66 -27.46
C ALA A 402 8.43 -11.06 -28.79
N TYR A 403 8.01 -9.81 -28.74
CA TYR A 403 7.57 -9.06 -29.91
C TYR A 403 8.72 -8.22 -30.45
N GLU A 404 8.97 -8.30 -31.76
CA GLU A 404 9.87 -7.35 -32.43
C GLU A 404 9.30 -5.93 -32.39
N GLN A 405 7.97 -5.79 -32.46
CA GLN A 405 7.24 -4.55 -32.26
C GLN A 405 5.96 -4.85 -31.49
N VAL A 406 5.74 -4.15 -30.38
CA VAL A 406 4.47 -4.13 -29.67
C VAL A 406 3.51 -3.29 -30.51
N GLY A 407 2.30 -3.77 -30.77
CA GLY A 407 1.34 -3.11 -31.66
C GLY A 407 0.07 -2.65 -30.94
N ILE A 408 0.18 -2.17 -29.69
CA ILE A 408 -0.97 -1.77 -28.88
C ILE A 408 -1.71 -0.62 -29.55
N ALA A 409 -1.00 0.38 -30.06
CA ALA A 409 -1.61 1.52 -30.76
C ALA A 409 -2.45 1.07 -31.97
N ARG A 410 -1.90 0.15 -32.78
CA ARG A 410 -2.59 -0.43 -33.94
C ARG A 410 -3.82 -1.25 -33.50
N SER A 411 -3.66 -2.11 -32.50
CA SER A 411 -4.76 -2.92 -31.97
C SER A 411 -5.90 -2.05 -31.44
N LEU A 412 -5.58 -0.96 -30.74
CA LEU A 412 -6.56 0.02 -30.29
C LEU A 412 -7.29 0.70 -31.45
N ASP A 413 -6.56 1.16 -32.46
CA ASP A 413 -7.15 1.86 -33.59
C ASP A 413 -8.08 0.98 -34.43
N GLU A 414 -7.66 -0.26 -34.72
CA GLU A 414 -8.37 -1.20 -35.60
C GLU A 414 -9.45 -2.01 -34.86
N GLY A 415 -9.22 -2.36 -33.60
CA GLY A 415 -10.03 -3.32 -32.86
C GLY A 415 -11.07 -2.70 -31.91
N PHE A 416 -10.97 -1.40 -31.60
CA PHE A 416 -11.89 -0.76 -30.66
C PHE A 416 -13.35 -0.78 -31.15
N ARG A 417 -13.59 -0.54 -32.45
CA ARG A 417 -14.95 -0.55 -32.99
C ARG A 417 -15.60 -1.94 -32.88
N PRO A 418 -15.01 -3.03 -33.41
CA PRO A 418 -15.53 -4.38 -33.21
C PRO A 418 -15.79 -4.73 -31.75
N PHE A 419 -14.90 -4.30 -30.85
CA PHE A 419 -15.06 -4.49 -29.42
C PHE A 419 -16.33 -3.80 -28.88
N THR A 420 -16.57 -2.53 -29.23
CA THR A 420 -17.75 -1.80 -28.74
C THR A 420 -19.09 -2.39 -29.23
N GLU A 421 -19.11 -3.07 -30.38
CA GLU A 421 -20.31 -3.72 -30.91
C GLU A 421 -20.78 -4.90 -30.03
N THR A 422 -19.86 -5.65 -29.43
CA THR A 422 -20.17 -6.79 -28.56
C THR A 422 -20.18 -6.43 -27.07
N TYR A 423 -19.37 -5.45 -26.66
CA TYR A 423 -19.13 -5.12 -25.25
C TYR A 423 -20.41 -4.86 -24.45
N PHE A 424 -21.32 -4.03 -24.98
CA PHE A 424 -22.57 -3.67 -24.29
C PHE A 424 -23.67 -4.74 -24.39
N ASP A 425 -23.47 -5.77 -25.21
CA ASP A 425 -24.35 -6.93 -25.24
C ASP A 425 -23.97 -7.95 -24.16
N GLU A 426 -22.66 -8.09 -23.91
CA GLU A 426 -22.10 -9.00 -22.91
C GLU A 426 -22.10 -8.40 -21.49
N HIS A 427 -21.95 -7.07 -21.37
CA HIS A 427 -21.84 -6.38 -20.09
C HIS A 427 -23.00 -5.40 -19.89
N PRO A 428 -23.98 -5.70 -19.01
CA PRO A 428 -25.03 -4.77 -18.66
C PRO A 428 -24.45 -3.46 -18.11
N ILE A 429 -25.00 -2.32 -18.54
CA ILE A 429 -24.56 -0.98 -18.09
C ILE A 429 -24.60 -0.85 -16.55
N ASP A 430 -25.51 -1.58 -15.91
CA ASP A 430 -25.69 -1.61 -14.46
C ASP A 430 -24.49 -2.18 -13.71
N GLU A 431 -23.71 -3.05 -14.36
CA GLU A 431 -22.52 -3.71 -13.82
C GLU A 431 -21.23 -2.96 -14.15
N LEU A 432 -21.29 -1.96 -15.05
CA LEU A 432 -20.13 -1.20 -15.45
C LEU A 432 -19.69 -0.26 -14.31
N THR A 433 -18.42 -0.39 -13.95
CA THR A 433 -17.72 0.56 -13.08
C THR A 433 -16.57 1.18 -13.85
N THR A 434 -16.37 2.50 -13.69
CA THR A 434 -15.20 3.17 -14.26
C THR A 434 -13.96 2.69 -13.53
N LEU A 435 -12.97 2.21 -14.26
CA LEU A 435 -11.63 2.00 -13.73
C LEU A 435 -10.91 3.35 -13.86
N HIS A 436 -10.66 4.03 -12.74
CA HIS A 436 -9.68 5.13 -12.70
C HIS A 436 -8.55 4.71 -11.74
N PRO A 437 -7.27 4.92 -12.10
CA PRO A 437 -6.13 4.47 -11.28
C PRO A 437 -6.04 5.05 -9.85
N ILE A 438 -6.78 6.13 -9.56
CA ILE A 438 -6.63 7.00 -8.38
C ILE A 438 -7.98 7.23 -7.68
N ASP A 439 -9.13 7.16 -8.37
CA ASP A 439 -10.44 7.33 -7.74
C ASP A 439 -11.47 6.28 -8.18
N LYS A 440 -12.33 5.85 -7.25
CA LYS A 440 -13.48 5.01 -7.59
C LYS A 440 -14.66 5.95 -7.83
N HIS A 441 -14.98 6.24 -9.09
CA HIS A 441 -16.20 7.01 -9.38
C HIS A 441 -17.45 6.22 -8.96
N PRO A 442 -18.60 6.88 -8.75
CA PRO A 442 -19.87 6.18 -8.61
C PRO A 442 -20.10 5.21 -9.79
N PRO A 443 -20.87 4.13 -9.58
CA PRO A 443 -21.21 3.20 -10.64
C PRO A 443 -21.93 3.93 -11.79
N ILE A 444 -21.71 3.48 -13.02
CA ILE A 444 -22.11 4.21 -14.22
C ILE A 444 -23.62 4.39 -14.29
N HIS A 445 -24.41 3.37 -13.93
CA HIS A 445 -25.86 3.48 -13.87
C HIS A 445 -26.34 4.67 -13.01
N ALA A 446 -25.71 4.88 -11.85
CA ALA A 446 -26.09 5.96 -10.94
C ALA A 446 -25.71 7.33 -11.50
N ARG A 447 -24.64 7.42 -12.32
CA ARG A 447 -24.24 8.65 -13.02
C ARG A 447 -25.21 8.98 -14.15
N LEU A 448 -25.61 7.98 -14.93
CA LEU A 448 -26.59 8.13 -16.00
C LEU A 448 -27.98 8.51 -15.47
N GLU A 449 -28.41 7.89 -14.37
CA GLU A 449 -29.66 8.25 -13.68
C GLU A 449 -29.62 9.69 -13.16
N ALA A 450 -28.48 10.13 -12.60
CA ALA A 450 -28.32 11.49 -12.06
C ALA A 450 -28.47 12.59 -13.12
N ILE A 451 -28.14 12.31 -14.38
CA ILE A 451 -28.34 13.23 -15.53
C ILE A 451 -29.68 12.99 -16.24
N GLY A 452 -30.51 12.06 -15.75
CA GLY A 452 -31.81 11.73 -16.33
C GLY A 452 -31.71 11.01 -17.68
N TYR A 453 -30.59 10.35 -17.96
CA TYR A 453 -30.39 9.62 -19.21
C TYR A 453 -30.95 8.20 -19.10
N SER A 454 -31.89 7.88 -19.99
CA SER A 454 -32.41 6.53 -20.18
C SER A 454 -32.47 6.23 -21.67
N ALA A 455 -31.56 5.42 -22.18
CA ALA A 455 -31.54 5.05 -23.59
C ALA A 455 -31.81 3.57 -23.81
N SER A 456 -32.45 3.29 -24.95
CA SER A 456 -32.59 1.93 -25.45
C SER A 456 -31.23 1.41 -25.92
N ARG A 457 -31.02 0.09 -25.85
CA ARG A 457 -29.80 -0.56 -26.40
C ARG A 457 -29.57 -0.22 -27.87
N GLU A 458 -30.63 -0.03 -28.64
CA GLU A 458 -30.55 0.33 -30.04
C GLU A 458 -29.94 1.73 -30.26
N THR A 459 -30.34 2.70 -29.43
CA THR A 459 -29.77 4.05 -29.46
C THR A 459 -28.28 4.03 -29.14
N LEU A 460 -27.87 3.20 -28.17
CA LEU A 460 -26.45 3.02 -27.84
C LEU A 460 -25.70 2.40 -29.02
N ARG A 461 -26.18 1.28 -29.58
CA ARG A 461 -25.54 0.66 -30.76
C ARG A 461 -25.35 1.64 -31.90
N GLN A 462 -26.35 2.47 -32.20
CA GLN A 462 -26.25 3.49 -33.26
C GLN A 462 -25.21 4.56 -32.93
N ALA A 463 -25.11 5.01 -31.68
CA ALA A 463 -24.10 5.98 -31.27
C ALA A 463 -22.67 5.39 -31.34
N PHE A 464 -22.49 4.14 -30.92
CA PHE A 464 -21.20 3.44 -30.97
C PHE A 464 -20.77 3.02 -32.39
N ALA A 465 -21.71 2.94 -33.33
CA ALA A 465 -21.40 2.71 -34.74
C ALA A 465 -20.72 3.92 -35.43
N ASP A 466 -20.77 5.11 -34.84
CA ASP A 466 -20.03 6.29 -35.32
C ASP A 466 -18.54 6.15 -34.96
N ASP A 467 -17.71 5.93 -35.98
CA ASP A 467 -16.24 5.81 -35.91
C ASP A 467 -15.55 7.01 -36.59
N SER A 468 -16.26 8.14 -36.70
CA SER A 468 -15.64 9.37 -37.18
C SER A 468 -14.60 9.89 -36.20
N ILE A 469 -13.52 10.47 -36.75
CA ILE A 469 -12.46 11.06 -35.92
C ILE A 469 -13.05 12.22 -35.12
N GLY A 470 -12.75 12.23 -33.82
CA GLY A 470 -13.25 13.25 -32.90
C GLY A 470 -12.84 14.67 -33.31
N PRO A 471 -13.78 15.64 -33.37
CA PRO A 471 -13.47 17.01 -33.83
C PRO A 471 -12.44 17.76 -32.98
N TRP A 472 -12.22 17.34 -31.73
CA TRP A 472 -11.20 17.91 -30.86
C TRP A 472 -9.79 17.44 -31.20
N TYR A 473 -9.65 16.20 -31.68
CA TYR A 473 -8.38 15.67 -32.16
C TYR A 473 -7.89 16.47 -33.37
N GLU A 474 -8.78 16.73 -34.34
CA GLU A 474 -8.46 17.53 -35.55
C GLU A 474 -8.14 19.02 -35.27
N ARG A 475 -8.44 19.53 -34.08
CA ARG A 475 -8.12 20.91 -33.68
C ARG A 475 -6.71 21.05 -33.14
N ILE A 476 -6.05 19.95 -32.79
CA ILE A 476 -4.66 19.90 -32.36
C ILE A 476 -3.80 19.79 -33.61
N ASN A 477 -2.88 20.73 -33.80
CA ASN A 477 -1.97 20.68 -34.93
C ASN A 477 -0.96 19.53 -34.72
N ASP A 478 -0.69 18.78 -35.79
CA ASP A 478 0.21 17.61 -35.79
C ASP A 478 -0.19 16.48 -34.82
N ALA A 479 -1.47 16.38 -34.45
CA ALA A 479 -1.99 15.41 -33.48
C ALA A 479 -1.53 13.97 -33.76
N GLU A 480 -1.59 13.53 -35.03
CA GLU A 480 -1.18 12.19 -35.46
C GLU A 480 0.33 11.95 -35.25
N THR A 481 1.16 12.96 -35.51
CA THR A 481 2.61 12.86 -35.30
C THR A 481 2.94 12.82 -33.81
N LEU A 482 2.28 13.65 -33.00
CA LEU A 482 2.44 13.65 -31.53
C LEU A 482 2.02 12.30 -30.93
N GLU A 483 0.86 11.79 -31.34
CA GLU A 483 0.35 10.49 -30.88
C GLU A 483 1.28 9.35 -31.28
N THR A 484 1.74 9.31 -32.54
CA THR A 484 2.66 8.26 -33.03
C THR A 484 3.98 8.26 -32.26
N SER A 485 4.52 9.45 -31.96
CA SER A 485 5.76 9.59 -31.19
C SER A 485 5.58 9.05 -29.76
N LEU A 486 4.50 9.43 -29.08
CA LEU A 486 4.20 8.99 -27.72
C LEU A 486 3.96 7.48 -27.64
N TRP A 487 3.23 6.91 -28.61
CA TRP A 487 3.03 5.46 -28.69
C TRP A 487 4.34 4.73 -28.94
N SER A 488 5.21 5.25 -29.80
CA SER A 488 6.50 4.61 -30.10
C SER A 488 7.37 4.51 -28.84
N GLU A 489 7.47 5.60 -28.07
CA GLU A 489 8.21 5.63 -26.80
C GLU A 489 7.60 4.65 -25.78
N PHE A 490 6.28 4.65 -25.65
CA PHE A 490 5.58 3.75 -24.73
C PHE A 490 5.74 2.27 -25.11
N GLU A 491 5.55 1.92 -26.39
CA GLU A 491 5.67 0.56 -26.89
C GLU A 491 7.10 0.04 -26.81
N GLU A 492 8.11 0.90 -26.97
CA GLU A 492 9.51 0.56 -26.73
C GLU A 492 9.78 0.29 -25.24
N ALA A 493 9.38 1.19 -24.35
CA ALA A 493 9.51 0.99 -22.90
C ALA A 493 8.76 -0.26 -22.42
N PHE A 494 7.58 -0.52 -22.97
CA PHE A 494 6.77 -1.70 -22.67
C PHE A 494 7.44 -2.98 -23.15
N ARG A 495 8.01 -2.97 -24.36
CA ARG A 495 8.79 -4.09 -24.90
C ARG A 495 9.98 -4.42 -24.01
N GLU A 496 10.75 -3.42 -23.59
CA GLU A 496 11.89 -3.63 -22.68
C GLU A 496 11.45 -4.19 -21.33
N PHE A 497 10.31 -3.73 -20.80
CA PHE A 497 9.73 -4.29 -19.59
C PHE A 497 9.30 -5.75 -19.78
N HIS A 498 8.59 -6.06 -20.87
CA HIS A 498 8.14 -7.42 -21.17
C HIS A 498 9.32 -8.37 -21.45
N GLU A 499 10.34 -7.95 -22.21
CA GLU A 499 11.57 -8.72 -22.41
C GLU A 499 12.23 -9.10 -21.08
N ARG A 500 12.32 -8.15 -20.13
CA ARG A 500 12.87 -8.42 -18.78
C ARG A 500 12.05 -9.48 -18.04
N LEU A 501 10.73 -9.49 -18.18
CA LEU A 501 9.88 -10.54 -17.60
C LEU A 501 10.14 -11.90 -18.28
N LEU A 502 10.16 -11.93 -19.60
CA LEU A 502 10.35 -13.16 -20.40
C LEU A 502 11.68 -13.86 -20.08
N VAL A 503 12.76 -13.10 -19.86
CA VAL A 503 14.06 -13.66 -19.48
C VAL A 503 13.97 -14.57 -18.24
N HIS A 504 13.11 -14.23 -17.29
CA HIS A 504 12.90 -15.03 -16.09
C HIS A 504 11.90 -16.17 -16.32
N GLN A 505 11.01 -16.08 -17.30
CA GLN A 505 9.97 -17.08 -17.55
C GLN A 505 10.43 -18.23 -18.47
N TYR A 506 11.37 -17.96 -19.39
CA TYR A 506 11.77 -18.94 -20.41
C TYR A 506 12.63 -20.07 -19.87
N LEU A 507 12.36 -21.30 -20.33
CA LEU A 507 13.35 -22.36 -20.43
C LEU A 507 13.65 -22.50 -21.92
N PRO A 508 14.72 -21.87 -22.44
CA PRO A 508 14.94 -21.70 -23.87
C PRO A 508 14.81 -23.00 -24.67
N SER A 509 13.83 -23.04 -25.56
CA SER A 509 13.55 -24.17 -26.45
C SER A 509 14.02 -23.92 -27.89
N ASN A 510 14.21 -22.64 -28.25
CA ASN A 510 14.63 -22.19 -29.57
C ASN A 510 15.73 -21.12 -29.49
N GLU A 511 16.34 -20.82 -30.64
CA GLU A 511 17.47 -19.89 -30.72
C GLU A 511 17.10 -18.44 -30.32
N HIS A 512 15.85 -18.03 -30.57
CA HIS A 512 15.39 -16.69 -30.23
C HIS A 512 15.26 -16.48 -28.72
N GLU A 513 14.57 -17.40 -28.02
CA GLU A 513 14.47 -17.42 -26.56
C GLU A 513 15.86 -17.48 -25.92
N ARG A 514 16.76 -18.30 -26.48
CA ARG A 514 18.14 -18.39 -26.00
C ARG A 514 18.87 -17.06 -26.10
N ARG A 515 18.82 -16.39 -27.26
CA ARG A 515 19.46 -15.07 -27.45
C ARG A 515 18.89 -14.03 -26.49
N LEU A 516 17.58 -14.05 -26.23
CA LEU A 516 16.94 -13.13 -25.29
C LEU A 516 17.44 -13.35 -23.85
N VAL A 517 17.54 -14.61 -23.42
CA VAL A 517 18.07 -14.95 -22.10
C VAL A 517 19.55 -14.59 -22.00
N GLU A 518 20.36 -14.94 -23.01
CA GLU A 518 21.80 -14.64 -23.05
C GLU A 518 22.08 -13.12 -23.11
N LYS A 519 21.17 -12.29 -23.61
CA LYS A 519 21.27 -10.81 -23.55
C LYS A 519 21.38 -10.31 -22.11
N SER A 520 20.64 -10.92 -21.19
CA SER A 520 20.63 -10.54 -19.76
C SER A 520 21.54 -11.42 -18.89
N PHE A 521 21.71 -12.68 -19.28
CA PHE A 521 22.50 -13.71 -18.59
C PHE A 521 23.56 -14.29 -19.56
N PRO A 522 24.54 -13.50 -20.00
CA PRO A 522 25.51 -13.92 -21.01
C PRO A 522 26.41 -15.05 -20.48
N PRO A 523 26.95 -15.91 -21.36
CA PRO A 523 28.01 -16.83 -20.97
C PRO A 523 29.23 -16.06 -20.45
N ARG A 524 29.74 -16.44 -19.28
CA ARG A 524 30.89 -15.80 -18.63
C ARG A 524 31.96 -16.82 -18.27
N GLU A 525 33.22 -16.42 -18.50
CA GLU A 525 34.38 -17.14 -18.00
C GLU A 525 35.08 -16.27 -16.95
N ILE A 526 35.11 -16.75 -15.71
CA ILE A 526 35.63 -16.01 -14.56
C ILE A 526 36.90 -16.71 -14.08
N PRO A 527 38.05 -16.02 -14.05
CA PRO A 527 39.24 -16.57 -13.43
C PRO A 527 39.03 -16.60 -11.91
N VAL A 528 39.20 -17.78 -11.33
CA VAL A 528 39.20 -17.99 -9.88
C VAL A 528 40.59 -18.41 -9.41
N SER A 529 40.76 -18.66 -8.12
CA SER A 529 42.06 -18.99 -7.54
C SER A 529 42.80 -20.10 -8.28
N TYR A 530 44.13 -20.01 -8.26
CA TYR A 530 45.05 -20.94 -8.92
C TYR A 530 44.97 -20.93 -10.46
N GLY A 531 44.49 -19.83 -11.07
CA GLY A 531 44.43 -19.67 -12.52
C GLY A 531 43.39 -20.58 -13.19
N ARG A 532 42.40 -21.04 -12.42
CA ARG A 532 41.30 -21.91 -12.90
C ARG A 532 40.15 -21.07 -13.41
N VAL A 533 39.34 -21.63 -14.30
CA VAL A 533 38.23 -20.91 -14.92
C VAL A 533 36.90 -21.51 -14.50
N LEU A 534 36.02 -20.67 -13.96
CA LEU A 534 34.61 -20.93 -13.76
C LEU A 534 33.83 -20.46 -14.99
N ARG A 535 33.06 -21.35 -15.59
CA ARG A 535 32.19 -21.06 -16.73
C ARG A 535 30.75 -21.02 -16.25
N LEU A 536 30.07 -19.92 -16.53
CA LEU A 536 28.64 -19.77 -16.26
C LEU A 536 27.95 -19.58 -17.60
N ASP A 537 26.90 -20.34 -17.85
CA ASP A 537 25.89 -19.99 -18.85
C ASP A 537 24.53 -19.83 -18.16
N TYR A 538 23.45 -19.66 -18.92
CA TYR A 538 22.10 -19.45 -18.35
C TYR A 538 21.47 -20.71 -17.74
N GLU A 539 22.03 -21.89 -17.99
CA GLU A 539 21.46 -23.20 -17.65
C GLU A 539 22.30 -23.95 -16.59
N LYS A 540 23.61 -23.77 -16.61
CA LYS A 540 24.56 -24.58 -15.83
C LYS A 540 25.84 -23.83 -15.45
N ILE A 541 26.52 -24.44 -14.49
CA ILE A 541 27.83 -24.08 -13.98
C ILE A 541 28.83 -25.15 -14.46
N GLY A 542 29.86 -24.72 -15.18
CA GLY A 542 31.01 -25.53 -15.53
C GLY A 542 32.25 -25.07 -14.77
N PHE A 543 33.02 -26.01 -14.23
CA PHE A 543 34.31 -25.70 -13.61
C PHE A 543 35.38 -26.63 -14.16
N GLN A 544 36.57 -26.10 -14.44
CA GLN A 544 37.64 -26.83 -15.14
C GLN A 544 38.02 -28.17 -14.48
N ASP A 545 37.92 -28.28 -13.14
CA ASP A 545 38.25 -29.51 -12.40
C ASP A 545 37.06 -30.47 -12.23
N TRP A 546 35.86 -30.11 -12.71
CA TRP A 546 34.68 -30.95 -12.63
C TRP A 546 34.58 -31.85 -13.85
N ASN A 547 34.21 -33.11 -13.63
CA ASN A 547 34.00 -34.07 -14.72
C ASN A 547 32.68 -33.83 -15.48
N HIS A 548 31.75 -33.08 -14.87
CA HIS A 548 30.42 -32.78 -15.41
C HIS A 548 29.99 -31.38 -14.96
N ASP A 549 29.20 -30.70 -15.79
CA ASP A 549 28.55 -29.46 -15.42
C ASP A 549 27.42 -29.70 -14.40
N VAL A 550 27.13 -28.69 -13.58
CA VAL A 550 26.04 -28.70 -12.60
C VAL A 550 24.94 -27.78 -13.10
N TYR A 551 23.72 -28.29 -13.26
CA TYR A 551 22.59 -27.48 -13.70
C TYR A 551 22.06 -26.66 -12.53
N TYR A 552 21.64 -25.40 -12.77
CA TYR A 552 21.15 -24.56 -11.68
C TYR A 552 19.94 -25.16 -10.96
N HIS A 553 19.03 -25.78 -11.70
CA HIS A 553 17.83 -26.42 -11.13
C HIS A 553 18.12 -27.65 -10.24
N GLU A 554 19.37 -28.13 -10.21
CA GLU A 554 19.81 -29.21 -9.32
C GLU A 554 20.36 -28.65 -8.00
N ILE A 555 20.66 -27.35 -7.91
CA ILE A 555 21.33 -26.74 -6.76
C ILE A 555 20.34 -26.58 -5.61
N GLU A 556 20.70 -27.08 -4.43
CA GLU A 556 19.92 -26.94 -3.20
C GLU A 556 20.44 -25.81 -2.31
N ALA A 557 21.76 -25.60 -2.31
CA ALA A 557 22.39 -24.56 -1.50
C ALA A 557 23.76 -24.17 -2.04
N LEU A 558 24.10 -22.88 -1.88
CA LEU A 558 25.42 -22.32 -2.10
C LEU A 558 25.99 -21.84 -0.76
N ASN A 559 27.05 -22.50 -0.28
CA ASN A 559 27.66 -22.17 1.01
C ASN A 559 29.08 -21.64 0.82
N VAL A 560 29.42 -20.54 1.50
CA VAL A 560 30.81 -20.08 1.58
C VAL A 560 31.44 -20.71 2.81
N VAL A 561 32.51 -21.48 2.61
CA VAL A 561 33.24 -22.11 3.71
C VAL A 561 34.61 -21.44 3.82
N ARG A 562 34.92 -20.97 5.03
CA ARG A 562 36.16 -20.26 5.36
C ARG A 562 36.97 -21.08 6.36
N ASN A 563 37.92 -21.87 5.86
CA ASN A 563 38.92 -22.59 6.66
C ASN A 563 40.32 -22.01 6.33
N ASP A 564 41.35 -22.85 6.14
CA ASP A 564 42.69 -22.44 5.67
C ASP A 564 42.68 -21.91 4.22
N LYS A 565 41.60 -22.19 3.48
CA LYS A 565 41.30 -21.70 2.12
C LYS A 565 39.82 -21.32 2.06
N VAL A 566 39.48 -20.43 1.13
CA VAL A 566 38.09 -20.04 0.85
C VAL A 566 37.59 -20.81 -0.37
N TRP A 567 36.44 -21.46 -0.24
CA TRP A 567 35.75 -22.09 -1.36
C TRP A 567 34.24 -21.84 -1.29
N ILE A 568 33.61 -21.77 -2.46
CA ILE A 568 32.15 -21.88 -2.60
C ILE A 568 31.83 -23.36 -2.77
N GLU A 569 30.98 -23.86 -1.89
CA GLU A 569 30.45 -25.20 -1.89
C GLU A 569 29.06 -25.19 -2.55
N VAL A 570 28.95 -25.88 -3.69
CA VAL A 570 27.70 -26.06 -4.44
C VAL A 570 27.13 -27.42 -4.04
N ILE A 571 26.05 -27.41 -3.27
CA ILE A 571 25.30 -28.61 -2.89
C ILE A 571 24.18 -28.78 -3.91
N TYR A 572 24.14 -29.93 -4.56
CA TYR A 572 23.18 -30.21 -5.62
C TYR A 572 22.70 -31.66 -5.59
N GLN A 573 21.49 -31.89 -6.09
CA GLN A 573 20.87 -33.21 -6.11
C GLN A 573 20.73 -33.70 -7.57
N ARG A 574 21.32 -34.86 -7.86
CA ARG A 574 21.19 -35.51 -9.18
C ARG A 574 20.70 -36.93 -9.00
N ALA A 575 19.60 -37.28 -9.66
CA ALA A 575 18.96 -38.59 -9.57
C ALA A 575 18.70 -39.06 -8.12
N GLY A 576 18.34 -38.14 -7.23
CA GLY A 576 18.06 -38.41 -5.82
C GLY A 576 19.29 -38.53 -4.91
N ILE A 577 20.51 -38.34 -5.44
CA ILE A 577 21.77 -38.38 -4.69
C ILE A 577 22.25 -36.96 -4.42
N HIS A 578 22.52 -36.63 -3.16
CA HIS A 578 23.15 -35.37 -2.78
C HIS A 578 24.64 -35.41 -3.09
N LEU A 579 25.09 -34.45 -3.89
CA LEU A 579 26.46 -34.27 -4.33
C LEU A 579 26.95 -32.89 -3.91
N ASN A 580 28.27 -32.73 -3.92
CA ASN A 580 28.92 -31.52 -3.49
C ASN A 580 30.10 -31.22 -4.42
N ALA A 581 30.11 -30.01 -4.98
CA ALA A 581 31.17 -29.52 -5.82
C ALA A 581 31.79 -28.24 -5.22
N LYS A 582 33.10 -28.09 -5.36
CA LYS A 582 33.85 -26.99 -4.72
C LYS A 582 34.53 -26.11 -5.75
N ILE A 583 34.39 -24.79 -5.56
CA ILE A 583 35.03 -23.75 -6.37
C ILE A 583 36.02 -22.99 -5.47
N PRO A 584 37.33 -23.08 -5.70
CA PRO A 584 38.33 -22.39 -4.89
C PRO A 584 38.39 -20.88 -5.22
N LEU A 585 38.38 -20.04 -4.19
CA LEU A 585 38.49 -18.58 -4.32
C LEU A 585 39.83 -18.07 -3.77
N SER A 586 40.29 -16.91 -4.25
CA SER A 586 41.60 -16.35 -3.83
C SER A 586 41.62 -15.87 -2.37
N GLY A 587 40.44 -15.78 -1.74
CA GLY A 587 40.24 -15.21 -0.41
C GLY A 587 40.10 -13.69 -0.39
N MET A 588 40.18 -13.02 -1.54
CA MET A 588 39.83 -11.60 -1.66
C MET A 588 38.32 -11.41 -1.49
N ALA A 589 37.92 -10.56 -0.53
CA ALA A 589 36.51 -10.31 -0.22
C ALA A 589 35.69 -9.84 -1.44
N TYR A 590 36.31 -9.08 -2.36
CA TYR A 590 35.68 -8.62 -3.58
C TYR A 590 35.39 -9.76 -4.58
N GLU A 591 36.35 -10.67 -4.77
CA GLU A 591 36.17 -11.84 -5.65
C GLU A 591 35.07 -12.77 -5.10
N GLU A 592 35.08 -13.01 -3.78
CA GLU A 592 34.05 -13.82 -3.12
C GLU A 592 32.65 -13.23 -3.32
N ALA A 593 32.48 -11.94 -3.04
CA ALA A 593 31.20 -11.26 -3.20
C ALA A 593 30.72 -11.31 -4.65
N LEU A 594 31.62 -11.02 -5.60
CA LEU A 594 31.32 -10.98 -7.02
C LEU A 594 30.90 -12.36 -7.58
N VAL A 595 31.65 -13.43 -7.27
CA VAL A 595 31.33 -14.78 -7.75
C VAL A 595 30.04 -15.30 -7.11
N ARG A 596 29.84 -15.03 -5.81
CA ARG A 596 28.62 -15.41 -5.10
C ARG A 596 27.39 -14.71 -5.67
N GLU A 597 27.44 -13.40 -5.85
CA GLU A 597 26.34 -12.61 -6.41
C GLU A 597 25.96 -13.08 -7.81
N MET A 598 26.95 -13.38 -8.66
CA MET A 598 26.70 -13.94 -9.99
C MET A 598 26.04 -15.32 -9.93
N LEU A 599 26.57 -16.25 -9.14
CA LEU A 599 26.00 -17.59 -9.00
C LEU A 599 24.55 -17.53 -8.47
N GLU A 600 24.29 -16.68 -7.47
CA GLU A 600 22.95 -16.47 -6.93
C GLU A 600 22.02 -15.87 -7.99
N ASN A 601 22.46 -14.88 -8.76
CA ASN A 601 21.64 -14.26 -9.80
C ASN A 601 21.22 -15.28 -10.89
N TYR A 602 22.17 -16.07 -11.42
CA TYR A 602 21.87 -17.08 -12.44
C TYR A 602 21.02 -18.23 -11.88
N SER A 603 21.29 -18.68 -10.65
CA SER A 603 20.50 -19.71 -9.98
C SER A 603 19.06 -19.25 -9.74
N ASN A 604 18.87 -18.06 -9.16
CA ASN A 604 17.55 -17.48 -8.87
C ASN A 604 16.71 -17.35 -10.14
N ARG A 605 17.33 -16.98 -11.27
CA ARG A 605 16.65 -16.92 -12.56
C ARG A 605 16.19 -18.31 -13.01
N SER A 606 17.04 -19.32 -12.90
CA SER A 606 16.69 -20.70 -13.24
C SER A 606 15.54 -21.22 -12.37
N ASP A 607 15.60 -20.98 -11.06
CA ASP A 607 14.57 -21.40 -10.10
C ASP A 607 13.22 -20.75 -10.42
N PHE A 608 13.22 -19.44 -10.72
CA PHE A 608 12.02 -18.73 -11.13
C PHE A 608 11.45 -19.30 -12.44
N ALA A 609 12.29 -19.56 -13.45
CA ALA A 609 11.85 -20.12 -14.72
C ALA A 609 11.20 -21.50 -14.55
N HIS A 610 11.82 -22.40 -13.77
CA HIS A 610 11.27 -23.72 -13.49
C HIS A 610 9.97 -23.65 -12.68
N ALA A 611 9.90 -22.77 -11.67
CA ALA A 611 8.68 -22.56 -10.89
C ALA A 611 7.54 -22.05 -11.79
N TYR A 612 7.80 -21.04 -12.62
CA TYR A 612 6.82 -20.49 -13.55
C TYR A 612 6.30 -21.54 -14.54
N GLN A 613 7.20 -22.32 -15.17
CA GLN A 613 6.78 -23.38 -16.11
C GLN A 613 5.95 -24.48 -15.42
N LYS A 614 6.27 -24.81 -14.16
CA LYS A 614 5.49 -25.77 -13.37
C LYS A 614 4.09 -25.25 -13.06
N GLU A 615 3.97 -23.99 -12.62
CA GLU A 615 2.67 -23.35 -12.38
C GLU A 615 1.83 -23.26 -13.66
N ARG A 616 2.47 -22.89 -14.78
CA ARG A 616 1.83 -22.85 -16.10
C ARG A 616 1.33 -24.21 -16.55
N GLN A 617 2.13 -25.27 -16.41
CA GLN A 617 1.70 -26.63 -16.74
C GLN A 617 0.52 -27.07 -15.87
N ALA A 618 0.53 -26.75 -14.58
CA ALA A 618 -0.58 -27.02 -13.68
C ALA A 618 -1.85 -26.26 -14.10
N ALA A 619 -1.73 -24.97 -14.46
CA ALA A 619 -2.85 -24.16 -14.94
C ALA A 619 -3.44 -24.67 -16.26
N LEU A 620 -2.58 -25.08 -17.21
CA LEU A 620 -3.01 -25.68 -18.47
C LEU A 620 -3.72 -27.03 -18.25
N ALA A 621 -3.21 -27.86 -17.34
CA ALA A 621 -3.85 -29.12 -16.96
C ALA A 621 -5.24 -28.87 -16.35
N ALA A 622 -5.37 -27.94 -15.41
CA ALA A 622 -6.66 -27.59 -14.80
C ALA A 622 -7.68 -27.08 -15.82
N LYS A 623 -7.24 -26.21 -16.75
CA LYS A 623 -8.11 -25.67 -17.80
C LYS A 623 -8.59 -26.76 -18.77
N SER A 624 -7.75 -27.77 -19.03
CA SER A 624 -8.12 -28.94 -19.86
C SER A 624 -9.11 -29.89 -19.18
N GLU A 625 -9.04 -30.02 -17.85
CA GLU A 625 -10.01 -30.81 -17.07
C GLU A 625 -11.39 -30.15 -17.01
N GLU A 626 -11.46 -28.81 -16.87
CA GLU A 626 -12.72 -28.05 -16.95
C GLU A 626 -13.38 -28.12 -18.34
N THR A 627 -12.58 -28.07 -19.41
CA THR A 627 -13.13 -28.21 -20.78
C THR A 627 -13.63 -29.63 -21.06
N ASN A 628 -12.93 -30.67 -20.57
CA ASN A 628 -13.38 -32.05 -20.71
C ASN A 628 -14.65 -32.35 -19.89
N THR A 629 -14.77 -31.83 -18.66
CA THR A 629 -16.01 -31.98 -17.86
C THR A 629 -17.18 -31.20 -18.45
N GLY A 630 -16.93 -30.02 -19.05
CA GLY A 630 -17.94 -29.28 -19.82
C GLY A 630 -18.42 -30.01 -21.07
N GLN A 631 -17.52 -30.69 -21.80
CA GLN A 631 -17.87 -31.52 -22.96
C GLN A 631 -18.59 -32.81 -22.57
N GLU A 632 -18.24 -33.46 -21.45
CA GLU A 632 -18.98 -34.63 -20.93
C GLU A 632 -20.42 -34.28 -20.48
N LEU A 633 -20.62 -33.10 -19.88
CA LEU A 633 -21.95 -32.58 -19.52
C LEU A 633 -22.79 -32.22 -20.76
N ALA A 634 -22.17 -31.69 -21.82
CA ALA A 634 -22.85 -31.44 -23.09
C ALA A 634 -23.23 -32.74 -23.81
N PHE A 635 -22.36 -33.77 -23.78
CA PHE A 635 -22.62 -35.08 -24.41
C PHE A 635 -23.69 -35.90 -23.66
N THR A 636 -23.84 -35.68 -22.34
CA THR A 636 -24.92 -36.31 -21.54
C THR A 636 -26.28 -35.60 -21.65
N LEU A 637 -26.31 -34.34 -22.10
CA LEU A 637 -27.56 -33.61 -22.38
C LEU A 637 -28.09 -33.91 -23.79
N ASP A 638 -27.22 -34.08 -24.80
CA ASP A 638 -27.63 -34.44 -26.17
C ASP A 638 -28.07 -35.91 -26.32
N SER A 639 -27.74 -36.78 -25.37
CA SER A 639 -28.22 -38.17 -25.33
C SER A 639 -29.54 -38.36 -24.56
N LYS A 640 -30.17 -37.26 -24.11
CA LYS A 640 -31.45 -37.25 -23.40
C LYS A 640 -32.53 -36.33 -24.01
N CYS A 641 -32.35 -35.85 -25.24
CA CYS A 641 -33.44 -35.27 -26.05
C CYS A 641 -33.94 -36.25 -27.10
#